data_AF-A0A4Y2EU40-F1
#
_entry.id   AF-A0A4Y2EU40-F1
#
_cell.length_a   1.000
_cell.length_b   1.000
_cell.length_c   1.000
_cell.angle_alpha   90.00
_cell.angle_beta   90.00
_cell.angle_gamma   90.00
#
_symmetry.space_group_name_H-M   'P 1'
#
loop_
_entity.id
_entity.type
_entity.pdbx_description
1 polymer ?
#
loop_
_entity_poly.entity_id
_entity_poly.type
_entity_poly.pdbx_seq_one_letter_code
_entity_poly.pdbx_strand_id
1 'polypeptide(L)'
;MQSKLVRVGRLGRNCDYEGTHFDHESYEQSSPPSTIHPALFSLEDRITHGGQVPSNRTPIEVYTDGSMINDQTGSAFCVIANEAITKTWKAKLSPANTVFQAEMLALKAAIEWANTANEDVNIWSDSESSLQALKSFNVKSKITQEAQMNLLENARIRLGWVKAHIGIKGNEIADTLAKEATTDGIPASLPFPKSFLKKQLLHLSLSRWQAEWDNGETGRSVYSIIPKISNKQLHWSRECIQFATGHGPFPSYLKRFGLHSTDYCGCGEIGNPLHYATRCPLTLSYHHKEPSPQFIIEKSFGSHRDLEWGFWNNTLHIFQSRPVTSGSGETDFEIDHEFDAPLRCEGDYFAMCNVGEVLPGATSPLGLDITLKYFKTVLTSRRFISWNPGELPRYYPRGIMSMYRHVMFSGIDLYPHAKEDPVQAQVSSIGLFGRILNEEELFEMAKERHGDEPLKFFTREFYTKIFYKMLHGAKGKLRQLHKNYKGYSVSSDIFNDSQELFGNLISRCSDMSTPMGTHIICSEVSNCLNLVIFNVLHKAAGEINTEVYSDFSQLLTTSREVESADVPAAMERLAYFIFKERTPEDFKNMKTQEALRWLETSSSTAGEKYRDFLMKHGHRCLREMDIHSFTWETDPLSLVKLLQNLVGTVTKDKFEKKPEDFEKLISGLKCPITYNNKLALRMFLPMCRKAVQNRECSKVSRTVCGLPKVCPNSIARTAYGHPSFPSPVCLSRTNTINTFQQMA
;
A
#
# COMPACT_ATOMS: atom_id res chain seq x y z
N MET A 1 12.21 -11.08 -8.46
CA MET A 1 11.51 -9.77 -8.50
C MET A 1 12.57 -8.69 -8.57
N GLN A 2 12.51 -7.80 -9.56
CA GLN A 2 13.31 -6.57 -9.52
C GLN A 2 12.78 -5.66 -8.42
N SER A 3 13.68 -5.12 -7.58
CA SER A 3 13.32 -4.09 -6.60
C SER A 3 12.93 -2.80 -7.32
N LYS A 4 11.78 -2.22 -6.98
CA LYS A 4 11.31 -0.94 -7.52
C LYS A 4 11.85 0.22 -6.69
N LEU A 5 12.38 1.23 -7.37
CA LEU A 5 12.75 2.54 -6.83
C LEU A 5 11.66 3.53 -7.25
N VAL A 6 11.14 4.31 -6.31
CA VAL A 6 10.05 5.27 -6.55
C VAL A 6 10.51 6.67 -6.15
N ARG A 7 10.32 7.64 -7.04
CA ARG A 7 10.51 9.08 -6.76
C ARG A 7 9.15 9.70 -6.47
N VAL A 8 9.07 10.55 -5.44
CA VAL A 8 7.84 11.26 -5.08
C VAL A 8 8.04 12.76 -5.31
N GLY A 9 7.14 13.40 -6.05
CA GLY A 9 7.12 14.85 -6.27
C GLY A 9 5.90 15.51 -5.62
N ARG A 10 6.04 16.75 -5.15
CA ARG A 10 4.91 17.60 -4.70
C ARG A 10 4.45 18.51 -5.84
N LEU A 11 3.17 18.83 -5.80
CA LEU A 11 2.41 19.71 -6.70
C LEU A 11 2.88 21.18 -6.76
N GLY A 12 3.95 21.55 -6.04
CA GLY A 12 4.48 22.91 -5.96
C GLY A 12 5.63 23.19 -6.93
N ARG A 13 5.89 22.29 -7.89
CA ARG A 13 6.92 22.44 -8.92
C ARG A 13 6.42 21.92 -10.26
N ASN A 14 7.03 22.42 -11.34
CA ASN A 14 6.74 21.94 -12.68
C ASN A 14 7.15 20.47 -12.79
N CYS A 15 6.34 19.69 -13.50
CA CYS A 15 6.53 18.25 -13.62
C CYS A 15 6.28 17.80 -15.05
N ASP A 16 7.17 16.98 -15.59
CA ASP A 16 6.96 16.27 -16.84
C ASP A 16 6.55 14.83 -16.54
N TYR A 17 5.41 14.40 -17.08
CA TYR A 17 4.94 13.03 -16.95
C TYR A 17 4.38 12.54 -18.29
N GLU A 18 4.93 11.42 -18.79
CA GLU A 18 4.55 10.82 -20.08
C GLU A 18 4.55 11.84 -21.25
N GLY A 19 5.55 12.72 -21.29
CA GLY A 19 5.69 13.76 -22.33
C GLY A 19 4.71 14.93 -22.19
N THR A 20 3.89 14.97 -21.14
CA THR A 20 3.02 16.12 -20.82
C THR A 20 3.68 16.98 -19.75
N HIS A 21 3.81 18.28 -20.03
CA HIS A 21 4.32 19.27 -19.08
C HIS A 21 3.19 19.80 -18.20
N PHE A 22 3.40 19.75 -16.89
CA PHE A 22 2.50 20.28 -15.87
C PHE A 22 3.19 21.46 -15.20
N ASP A 23 2.73 22.67 -15.50
CA ASP A 23 3.14 23.89 -14.82
C ASP A 23 2.38 24.03 -13.49
N HIS A 24 3.09 24.18 -12.37
CA HIS A 24 2.46 24.23 -11.05
C HIS A 24 1.66 25.52 -10.82
N GLU A 25 2.00 26.61 -11.51
CA GLU A 25 1.34 27.92 -11.36
C GLU A 25 -0.07 27.89 -11.97
N SER A 26 -0.29 26.98 -12.91
CA SER A 26 -1.59 26.75 -13.54
C SER A 26 -2.63 26.11 -12.60
N TYR A 27 -2.24 25.57 -11.43
CA TYR A 27 -3.14 24.84 -10.53
C TYR A 27 -3.36 25.56 -9.18
N GLU A 28 -4.51 25.30 -8.56
CA GLU A 28 -4.83 25.81 -7.23
C GLU A 28 -3.79 25.34 -6.20
N GLN A 29 -3.08 26.32 -5.63
CA GLN A 29 -2.24 26.13 -4.46
C GLN A 29 -3.12 26.22 -3.20
N SER A 30 -2.87 25.35 -2.21
CA SER A 30 -3.62 25.43 -0.96
C SER A 30 -3.25 26.73 -0.26
N SER A 31 -4.23 27.59 -0.01
CA SER A 31 -4.01 28.72 0.88
C SER A 31 -3.85 28.22 2.32
N PRO A 32 -3.00 28.87 3.14
CA PRO A 32 -3.04 28.64 4.59
C PRO A 32 -4.46 28.90 5.11
N PRO A 33 -4.90 28.20 6.17
CA PRO A 33 -6.19 28.47 6.80
C PRO A 33 -6.32 29.96 7.12
N SER A 34 -7.54 30.49 7.02
CA SER A 34 -7.83 31.88 7.35
C SER A 34 -7.25 32.23 8.73
N THR A 35 -6.55 33.35 8.84
CA THR A 35 -6.00 33.85 10.11
C THR A 35 -7.05 34.54 10.98
N ILE A 36 -8.31 34.59 10.52
CA ILE A 36 -9.41 35.14 11.31
C ILE A 36 -9.64 34.25 12.52
N HIS A 37 -9.67 34.86 13.70
CA HIS A 37 -9.99 34.14 14.93
C HIS A 37 -11.43 33.59 14.85
N PRO A 38 -11.71 32.33 15.25
CA PRO A 38 -13.06 31.75 15.16
C PRO A 38 -14.17 32.63 15.78
N ALA A 39 -13.87 33.32 16.88
CA ALA A 39 -14.83 34.25 17.53
C ALA A 39 -15.17 35.51 16.70
N LEU A 40 -14.37 35.83 15.66
CA LEU A 40 -14.62 36.93 14.72
C LEU A 40 -15.28 36.45 13.42
N PHE A 41 -15.38 35.12 13.23
CA PHE A 41 -16.01 34.51 12.07
C PHE A 41 -17.51 34.33 12.33
N SER A 42 -18.29 35.40 12.18
CA SER A 42 -19.74 35.41 12.38
C SER A 42 -20.49 35.41 11.04
N LEU A 43 -20.58 34.23 10.41
CA LEU A 43 -21.35 34.02 9.16
C LEU A 43 -22.56 33.10 9.34
N GLU A 44 -22.71 32.45 10.50
CA GLU A 44 -23.78 31.47 10.75
C GLU A 44 -25.17 32.08 10.59
N ASP A 45 -25.38 33.30 11.13
CA ASP A 45 -26.66 34.02 11.07
C ASP A 45 -26.90 34.75 9.75
N ARG A 46 -25.87 34.83 8.88
CA ARG A 46 -25.91 35.59 7.63
C ARG A 46 -26.19 34.74 6.40
N ILE A 47 -26.06 33.42 6.53
CA ILE A 47 -26.26 32.48 5.42
C ILE A 47 -27.38 31.51 5.82
N THR A 48 -28.53 31.63 5.18
CA THR A 48 -29.75 30.87 5.54
C THR A 48 -29.90 29.58 4.71
N HIS A 49 -30.24 28.47 5.38
CA HIS A 49 -30.68 27.22 4.75
C HIS A 49 -32.13 26.95 5.14
N GLY A 50 -33.02 26.85 4.16
CA GLY A 50 -34.44 26.55 4.42
C GLY A 50 -35.34 27.22 3.41
N GLY A 51 -36.03 26.40 2.61
CA GLY A 51 -36.83 26.79 1.45
C GLY A 51 -38.14 27.56 1.72
N GLN A 52 -38.11 28.53 2.63
CA GLN A 52 -39.12 29.58 2.66
C GLN A 52 -38.48 30.88 2.15
N VAL A 53 -38.95 31.33 0.98
CA VAL A 53 -38.69 32.69 0.50
C VAL A 53 -38.96 33.64 1.68
N PRO A 54 -38.00 34.48 2.12
CA PRO A 54 -38.25 35.37 3.24
C PRO A 54 -39.47 36.24 2.94
N SER A 55 -40.36 36.37 3.91
CA SER A 55 -41.47 37.34 3.85
C SER A 55 -40.98 38.79 3.77
N ASN A 56 -39.69 39.04 4.03
CA ASN A 56 -39.03 40.32 3.88
C ASN A 56 -38.11 40.31 2.65
N ARG A 57 -38.69 40.49 1.46
CA ARG A 57 -37.89 40.87 0.28
C ARG A 57 -37.26 42.23 0.54
N THR A 58 -35.94 42.32 0.40
CA THR A 58 -35.24 43.60 0.32
C THR A 58 -35.52 44.25 -1.03
N PRO A 59 -35.36 45.59 -1.17
CA PRO A 59 -35.50 46.27 -2.45
C PRO A 59 -34.55 45.71 -3.54
N ILE A 60 -33.42 45.12 -3.13
CA ILE A 60 -32.40 44.54 -4.01
C ILE A 60 -32.23 43.05 -3.69
N GLU A 61 -32.42 42.21 -4.71
CA GLU A 61 -32.12 40.78 -4.69
C GLU A 61 -31.09 40.47 -5.78
N VAL A 62 -30.09 39.65 -5.45
CA VAL A 62 -29.08 39.18 -6.39
C VAL A 62 -29.19 37.67 -6.50
N TYR A 63 -29.09 37.15 -7.71
CA TYR A 63 -29.12 35.71 -7.98
C TYR A 63 -27.84 35.33 -8.71
N THR A 64 -27.23 34.20 -8.32
CA THR A 64 -25.93 33.73 -8.83
C THR A 64 -26.05 32.31 -9.35
N ASP A 65 -25.31 31.99 -10.41
CA ASP A 65 -25.27 30.63 -10.96
C ASP A 65 -23.90 30.33 -11.63
N GLY A 66 -23.53 29.06 -11.62
CA GLY A 66 -22.38 28.51 -12.33
C GLY A 66 -22.78 27.32 -13.21
N SER A 67 -22.48 27.41 -14.51
CA SER A 67 -22.88 26.40 -15.48
C SER A 67 -21.69 25.74 -16.16
N MET A 68 -21.84 24.48 -16.56
CA MET A 68 -20.89 23.77 -17.41
C MET A 68 -21.63 23.02 -18.51
N ILE A 69 -21.39 23.40 -19.76
CA ILE A 69 -22.00 22.81 -20.96
C ILE A 69 -20.90 22.52 -21.97
N ASN A 70 -20.87 21.30 -22.51
CA ASN A 70 -19.89 20.88 -23.53
C ASN A 70 -18.43 21.20 -23.15
N ASP A 71 -18.06 20.91 -21.89
CA ASP A 71 -16.74 21.24 -21.32
C ASP A 71 -16.39 22.74 -21.39
N GLN A 72 -17.38 23.63 -21.51
CA GLN A 72 -17.21 25.07 -21.33
C GLN A 72 -17.87 25.48 -20.03
N THR A 73 -17.17 26.29 -19.23
CA THR A 73 -17.61 26.68 -17.90
C THR A 73 -17.95 28.18 -17.90
N GLY A 74 -19.13 28.53 -17.41
CA GLY A 74 -19.65 29.89 -17.35
C GLY A 74 -20.14 30.23 -15.95
N SER A 75 -20.05 31.49 -15.59
CA SER A 75 -20.40 32.02 -14.27
C SER A 75 -21.18 33.31 -14.44
N ALA A 76 -22.25 33.52 -13.69
CA ALA A 76 -23.06 34.72 -13.83
C ALA A 76 -23.77 35.15 -12.54
N PHE A 77 -24.09 36.43 -12.45
CA PHE A 77 -25.08 36.93 -11.52
C PHE A 77 -26.00 37.97 -12.17
N CYS A 78 -27.21 38.10 -11.65
CA CYS A 78 -28.12 39.18 -11.99
C CYS A 78 -28.65 39.87 -10.74
N VAL A 79 -28.89 41.17 -10.85
CA VAL A 79 -29.48 42.01 -9.81
C VAL A 79 -30.91 42.37 -10.23
N ILE A 80 -31.86 42.12 -9.34
CA ILE A 80 -33.25 42.50 -9.49
C ILE A 80 -33.58 43.51 -8.40
N ALA A 81 -34.00 44.70 -8.81
CA ALA A 81 -34.53 45.72 -7.91
C ALA A 81 -35.88 46.19 -8.41
N ASN A 82 -36.87 46.28 -7.52
CA ASN A 82 -38.25 46.64 -7.85
C ASN A 82 -38.82 45.83 -9.05
N GLU A 83 -38.60 44.51 -9.03
CA GLU A 83 -39.02 43.53 -10.07
C GLU A 83 -38.38 43.67 -11.47
N ALA A 84 -37.47 44.63 -11.64
CA ALA A 84 -36.72 44.86 -12.87
C ALA A 84 -35.25 44.41 -12.74
N ILE A 85 -34.68 43.88 -13.83
CA ILE A 85 -33.25 43.56 -13.89
C ILE A 85 -32.49 44.89 -14.02
N THR A 86 -31.64 45.19 -13.04
CA THR A 86 -30.85 46.44 -13.02
C THR A 86 -29.40 46.20 -13.44
N LYS A 87 -28.89 44.98 -13.26
CA LYS A 87 -27.53 44.62 -13.63
C LYS A 87 -27.39 43.13 -13.92
N THR A 88 -26.52 42.80 -14.85
CA THR A 88 -26.08 41.44 -15.16
C THR A 88 -24.58 41.39 -15.26
N TRP A 89 -24.00 40.26 -14.91
CA TRP A 89 -22.57 39.98 -15.08
C TRP A 89 -22.39 38.54 -15.55
N LYS A 90 -21.49 38.34 -16.50
CA LYS A 90 -21.18 37.05 -17.12
C LYS A 90 -19.68 36.89 -17.28
N ALA A 91 -19.14 35.77 -16.82
CA ALA A 91 -17.75 35.40 -17.02
C ALA A 91 -17.61 34.01 -17.60
N LYS A 92 -16.64 33.89 -18.51
CA LYS A 92 -16.23 32.63 -19.12
C LYS A 92 -14.98 32.10 -18.43
N LEU A 93 -15.04 30.86 -17.95
CA LEU A 93 -13.91 30.15 -17.34
C LEU A 93 -13.27 29.18 -18.33
N SER A 94 -12.07 28.69 -17.98
CA SER A 94 -11.41 27.64 -18.77
C SER A 94 -12.22 26.33 -18.70
N PRO A 95 -12.20 25.51 -19.77
CA PRO A 95 -12.72 24.14 -19.76
C PRO A 95 -12.20 23.26 -18.62
N ALA A 96 -11.03 23.60 -18.08
CA ALA A 96 -10.42 22.88 -16.96
C ALA A 96 -11.03 23.22 -15.59
N ASN A 97 -11.80 24.31 -15.49
CA ASN A 97 -12.43 24.75 -14.25
C ASN A 97 -13.73 23.98 -13.97
N THR A 98 -14.03 23.78 -12.69
CA THR A 98 -15.22 23.04 -12.24
C THR A 98 -16.44 23.93 -12.12
N VAL A 99 -17.64 23.32 -12.15
CA VAL A 99 -18.91 23.99 -11.82
C VAL A 99 -18.83 24.68 -10.45
N PHE A 100 -18.23 24.03 -9.43
CA PHE A 100 -18.03 24.65 -8.12
C PHE A 100 -17.22 25.95 -8.17
N GLN A 101 -16.14 26.00 -8.96
CA GLN A 101 -15.37 27.24 -9.14
C GLN A 101 -16.20 28.33 -9.85
N ALA A 102 -17.07 27.95 -10.78
CA ALA A 102 -17.97 28.88 -11.47
C ALA A 102 -19.03 29.46 -10.52
N GLU A 103 -19.65 28.62 -9.70
CA GLU A 103 -20.60 29.00 -8.65
C GLU A 103 -19.94 29.95 -7.63
N MET A 104 -18.75 29.58 -7.15
CA MET A 104 -18.01 30.39 -6.19
C MET A 104 -17.57 31.73 -6.78
N LEU A 105 -17.22 31.77 -8.07
CA LEU A 105 -16.89 33.01 -8.76
C LEU A 105 -18.11 33.92 -8.90
N ALA A 106 -19.27 33.36 -9.21
CA ALA A 106 -20.52 34.11 -9.31
C ALA A 106 -20.88 34.76 -7.96
N LEU A 107 -20.80 33.97 -6.88
CA LEU A 107 -20.97 34.45 -5.51
C LEU A 107 -19.96 35.53 -5.13
N LYS A 108 -18.66 35.31 -5.40
CA LYS A 108 -17.61 36.31 -5.14
C LYS A 108 -17.91 37.62 -5.85
N ALA A 109 -18.24 37.58 -7.14
CA ALA A 109 -18.53 38.76 -7.94
C ALA A 109 -19.81 39.48 -7.48
N ALA A 110 -20.83 38.73 -7.05
CA ALA A 110 -22.05 39.28 -6.47
C ALA A 110 -21.79 39.98 -5.13
N ILE A 111 -20.95 39.39 -4.25
CA ILE A 111 -20.53 39.99 -2.97
C ILE A 111 -19.72 41.26 -3.21
N GLU A 112 -18.76 41.23 -4.14
CA GLU A 112 -17.96 42.41 -4.51
C GLU A 112 -18.84 43.54 -5.04
N TRP A 113 -19.83 43.22 -5.87
CA TRP A 113 -20.80 44.20 -6.32
C TRP A 113 -21.65 44.75 -5.16
N ALA A 114 -22.17 43.88 -4.28
CA ALA A 114 -22.99 44.28 -3.15
C ALA A 114 -22.23 45.18 -2.15
N ASN A 115 -20.92 44.97 -1.99
CA ASN A 115 -20.06 45.87 -1.21
C ASN A 115 -20.01 47.30 -1.77
N THR A 116 -20.16 47.47 -3.09
CA THR A 116 -20.24 48.80 -3.72
C THR A 116 -21.63 49.44 -3.67
N ALA A 117 -22.68 48.65 -3.42
CA ALA A 117 -24.07 49.13 -3.44
C ALA A 117 -24.46 49.92 -2.17
N ASN A 118 -23.77 49.71 -1.04
CA ASN A 118 -24.03 50.36 0.26
C ASN A 118 -25.48 50.24 0.78
N GLU A 119 -26.23 49.24 0.32
CA GLU A 119 -27.61 48.93 0.72
C GLU A 119 -27.71 47.53 1.35
N ASP A 120 -28.85 47.19 1.95
CA ASP A 120 -29.14 45.82 2.39
C ASP A 120 -29.43 44.93 1.17
N VAL A 121 -28.58 43.92 0.96
CA VAL A 121 -28.62 43.06 -0.23
C VAL A 121 -28.77 41.60 0.18
N ASN A 122 -29.76 40.93 -0.41
CA ASN A 122 -29.92 39.49 -0.34
C ASN A 122 -29.33 38.85 -1.59
N ILE A 123 -28.37 37.92 -1.42
CA ILE A 123 -27.76 37.15 -2.49
C ILE A 123 -28.26 35.70 -2.41
N TRP A 124 -28.78 35.18 -3.51
CA TRP A 124 -29.40 33.87 -3.64
C TRP A 124 -28.58 32.98 -4.56
N SER A 125 -28.27 31.77 -4.09
CA SER A 125 -27.58 30.73 -4.87
C SER A 125 -28.28 29.40 -4.66
N ASP A 126 -28.38 28.58 -5.70
CA ASP A 126 -28.85 27.20 -5.60
C ASP A 126 -27.73 26.18 -5.34
N SER A 127 -26.46 26.60 -5.42
CA SER A 127 -25.31 25.80 -4.99
C SER A 127 -25.17 25.79 -3.47
N GLU A 128 -25.84 24.83 -2.84
CA GLU A 128 -25.71 24.56 -1.40
C GLU A 128 -24.23 24.32 -1.02
N SER A 129 -23.47 23.64 -1.89
CA SER A 129 -22.06 23.34 -1.67
C SER A 129 -21.20 24.61 -1.56
N SER A 130 -21.48 25.63 -2.36
CA SER A 130 -20.78 26.92 -2.30
C SER A 130 -21.12 27.69 -1.03
N LEU A 131 -22.39 27.68 -0.61
CA LEU A 131 -22.82 28.32 0.64
C LEU A 131 -22.23 27.63 1.87
N GLN A 132 -22.19 26.29 1.89
CA GLN A 132 -21.53 25.53 2.95
C GLN A 132 -20.02 25.81 3.00
N ALA A 133 -19.36 25.94 1.84
CA ALA A 133 -17.95 26.31 1.77
C ALA A 133 -17.69 27.70 2.37
N LEU A 134 -18.56 28.68 2.10
CA LEU A 134 -18.48 30.02 2.70
C LEU A 134 -18.72 30.02 4.23
N LYS A 135 -19.52 29.08 4.75
CA LYS A 135 -19.70 28.87 6.19
C LYS A 135 -18.54 28.17 6.87
N SER A 136 -17.71 27.44 6.13
CA SER A 136 -16.64 26.66 6.73
C SER A 136 -15.50 27.56 7.22
N PHE A 137 -15.07 27.36 8.47
CA PHE A 137 -13.89 28.03 9.01
C PHE A 137 -12.58 27.52 8.38
N ASN A 138 -12.55 26.24 7.98
CA ASN A 138 -11.34 25.58 7.47
C ASN A 138 -11.40 25.42 5.93
N VAL A 139 -11.27 26.55 5.24
CA VAL A 139 -11.27 26.61 3.77
C VAL A 139 -9.84 26.75 3.26
N LYS A 140 -9.47 25.94 2.27
CA LYS A 140 -8.15 25.96 1.60
C LYS A 140 -8.18 26.58 0.20
N SER A 141 -9.38 26.82 -0.35
CA SER A 141 -9.56 27.41 -1.67
C SER A 141 -9.42 28.93 -1.59
N LYS A 142 -8.54 29.50 -2.41
CA LYS A 142 -8.25 30.93 -2.41
C LYS A 142 -9.48 31.77 -2.78
N ILE A 143 -10.23 31.38 -3.81
CA ILE A 143 -11.43 32.13 -4.24
C ILE A 143 -12.52 32.14 -3.15
N THR A 144 -12.69 31.03 -2.43
CA THR A 144 -13.62 30.97 -1.30
C THR A 144 -13.14 31.82 -0.13
N GLN A 145 -11.85 31.84 0.18
CA GLN A 145 -11.30 32.73 1.22
C GLN A 145 -11.49 34.21 0.84
N GLU A 146 -11.22 34.59 -0.39
CA GLU A 146 -11.45 35.96 -0.88
C GLU A 146 -12.93 36.35 -0.78
N ALA A 147 -13.85 35.46 -1.20
CA ALA A 147 -15.28 35.67 -1.04
C ALA A 147 -15.70 35.79 0.43
N GLN A 148 -15.13 34.99 1.33
CA GLN A 148 -15.36 35.09 2.78
C GLN A 148 -14.88 36.44 3.34
N MET A 149 -13.68 36.90 2.95
CA MET A 149 -13.15 38.19 3.40
C MET A 149 -14.07 39.33 2.95
N ASN A 150 -14.39 39.37 1.65
CA ASN A 150 -15.28 40.39 1.09
C ASN A 150 -16.66 40.36 1.76
N LEU A 151 -17.18 39.18 2.11
CA LEU A 151 -18.46 39.05 2.79
C LEU A 151 -18.42 39.62 4.21
N LEU A 152 -17.32 39.40 4.93
CA LEU A 152 -17.13 39.88 6.31
C LEU A 152 -16.98 41.41 6.39
N GLU A 153 -16.52 42.07 5.34
CA GLU A 153 -16.40 43.54 5.28
C GLU A 153 -17.75 44.27 5.39
N ASN A 154 -18.85 43.63 4.98
CA ASN A 154 -20.17 44.27 4.96
C ASN A 154 -21.24 43.40 5.60
N ALA A 155 -21.63 43.77 6.83
CA ALA A 155 -22.66 43.07 7.60
C ALA A 155 -24.09 43.17 6.99
N ARG A 156 -24.31 44.04 6.00
CA ARG A 156 -25.61 44.23 5.32
C ARG A 156 -25.90 43.18 4.24
N ILE A 157 -24.91 42.37 3.87
CA ILE A 157 -25.08 41.31 2.87
C ILE A 157 -25.56 40.04 3.56
N ARG A 158 -26.68 39.49 3.10
CA ARG A 158 -27.20 38.18 3.53
C ARG A 158 -27.18 37.22 2.36
N LEU A 159 -26.79 35.97 2.60
CA LEU A 159 -26.86 34.91 1.60
C LEU A 159 -28.00 33.96 1.96
N GLY A 160 -28.60 33.37 0.94
CA GLY A 160 -29.60 32.34 1.12
C GLY A 160 -29.56 31.30 0.03
N TRP A 161 -29.94 30.08 0.42
CA TRP A 161 -30.11 29.00 -0.53
C TRP A 161 -31.49 29.09 -1.19
N VAL A 162 -31.54 29.00 -2.52
CA VAL A 162 -32.77 28.83 -3.29
C VAL A 162 -32.79 27.48 -3.98
N LYS A 163 -33.98 26.96 -4.23
CA LYS A 163 -34.13 25.71 -4.97
C LYS A 163 -33.97 25.97 -6.46
N ALA A 164 -33.12 25.20 -7.11
CA ALA A 164 -32.96 25.22 -8.57
C ALA A 164 -34.25 24.81 -9.31
N HIS A 165 -34.50 25.42 -10.47
CA HIS A 165 -35.49 25.01 -11.47
C HIS A 165 -36.95 24.88 -10.99
N ILE A 166 -37.37 25.78 -10.10
CA ILE A 166 -38.78 25.86 -9.66
C ILE A 166 -39.49 27.13 -10.15
N GLY A 167 -38.90 27.86 -11.10
CA GLY A 167 -39.52 29.05 -11.70
C GLY A 167 -39.32 30.34 -10.89
N ILE A 168 -38.31 30.41 -10.03
CA ILE A 168 -37.92 31.68 -9.39
C ILE A 168 -37.25 32.54 -10.47
N LYS A 169 -37.95 33.60 -10.89
CA LYS A 169 -37.54 34.47 -12.02
C LYS A 169 -36.05 34.83 -12.00
N GLY A 170 -35.51 35.28 -10.87
CA GLY A 170 -34.10 35.65 -10.75
C GLY A 170 -33.13 34.47 -10.88
N ASN A 171 -33.46 33.31 -10.32
CA ASN A 171 -32.63 32.11 -10.44
C ASN A 171 -32.58 31.61 -11.89
N GLU A 172 -33.74 31.58 -12.57
CA GLU A 172 -33.80 31.16 -13.98
C GLU A 172 -33.02 32.11 -14.90
N ILE A 173 -33.01 33.42 -14.58
CA ILE A 173 -32.21 34.41 -15.30
C ILE A 173 -30.72 34.15 -15.06
N ALA A 174 -30.30 33.94 -13.80
CA ALA A 174 -28.90 33.65 -13.48
C ALA A 174 -28.41 32.38 -14.19
N ASP A 175 -29.19 31.29 -14.16
CA ASP A 175 -28.91 30.04 -14.88
C ASP A 175 -28.78 30.26 -16.40
N THR A 176 -29.71 31.02 -17.00
CA THR A 176 -29.63 31.36 -18.43
C THR A 176 -28.35 32.15 -18.75
N LEU A 177 -28.02 33.15 -17.94
CA LEU A 177 -26.83 33.97 -18.12
C LEU A 177 -25.54 33.16 -17.95
N ALA A 178 -25.48 32.23 -16.99
CA ALA A 178 -24.31 31.37 -16.78
C ALA A 178 -24.12 30.42 -17.97
N LYS A 179 -25.21 29.91 -18.55
CA LYS A 179 -25.19 29.09 -19.77
C LYS A 179 -24.69 29.89 -20.98
N GLU A 180 -25.18 31.11 -21.17
CA GLU A 180 -24.69 32.01 -22.22
C GLU A 180 -23.18 32.29 -22.05
N ALA A 181 -22.77 32.56 -20.79
CA ALA A 181 -21.39 32.91 -20.43
C ALA A 181 -20.36 31.85 -20.84
N THR A 182 -20.77 30.59 -21.04
CA THR A 182 -19.90 29.53 -21.59
C THR A 182 -19.34 29.90 -22.98
N THR A 183 -20.03 30.76 -23.73
CA THR A 183 -19.67 31.21 -25.07
C THR A 183 -19.32 32.70 -25.15
N ASP A 184 -20.11 33.56 -24.49
CA ASP A 184 -20.05 35.02 -24.65
C ASP A 184 -19.64 35.77 -23.37
N GLY A 185 -19.23 35.05 -22.32
CA GLY A 185 -18.80 35.63 -21.06
C GLY A 185 -17.44 36.32 -21.15
N ILE A 186 -17.21 37.27 -20.24
CA ILE A 186 -15.92 37.94 -20.10
C ILE A 186 -14.87 36.90 -19.64
N PRO A 187 -13.72 36.73 -20.33
CA PRO A 187 -12.71 35.76 -19.91
C PRO A 187 -12.24 36.02 -18.48
N ALA A 188 -12.39 35.02 -17.61
CA ALA A 188 -11.91 35.01 -16.24
C ALA A 188 -10.84 33.92 -16.09
N SER A 189 -9.70 34.29 -15.51
CA SER A 189 -8.62 33.35 -15.24
C SER A 189 -8.70 32.87 -13.79
N LEU A 190 -8.95 31.58 -13.61
CA LEU A 190 -8.86 30.91 -12.32
C LEU A 190 -7.90 29.71 -12.44
N PRO A 191 -7.04 29.47 -11.43
CA PRO A 191 -6.21 28.28 -11.40
C PRO A 191 -7.05 27.00 -11.51
N PHE A 192 -6.49 25.98 -12.15
CA PHE A 192 -7.19 24.71 -12.33
C PHE A 192 -7.28 23.95 -10.99
N PRO A 193 -8.41 23.30 -10.72
CA PRO A 193 -8.57 22.60 -9.46
C PRO A 193 -7.69 21.35 -9.42
N LYS A 194 -7.25 20.94 -8.23
CA LYS A 194 -6.42 19.72 -8.06
C LYS A 194 -7.10 18.46 -8.59
N SER A 195 -8.44 18.42 -8.61
CA SER A 195 -9.21 17.33 -9.20
C SER A 195 -8.97 17.19 -10.70
N PHE A 196 -8.78 18.30 -11.42
CA PHE A 196 -8.45 18.30 -12.85
C PHE A 196 -7.06 17.69 -13.08
N LEU A 197 -6.05 18.08 -12.30
CA LEU A 197 -4.73 17.44 -12.38
C LEU A 197 -4.80 15.93 -12.11
N LYS A 198 -5.49 15.53 -11.03
CA LYS A 198 -5.67 14.12 -10.68
C LYS A 198 -6.34 13.34 -11.82
N LYS A 199 -7.34 13.93 -12.48
CA LYS A 199 -8.02 13.34 -13.65
C LYS A 199 -7.06 13.18 -14.83
N GLN A 200 -6.23 14.17 -15.13
CA GLN A 200 -5.24 14.10 -16.20
C GLN A 200 -4.16 13.04 -15.92
N LEU A 201 -3.58 13.04 -14.73
CA LEU A 201 -2.58 12.04 -14.31
C LEU A 201 -3.15 10.63 -14.35
N LEU A 202 -4.36 10.44 -13.83
CA LEU A 202 -5.05 9.15 -13.90
C LEU A 202 -5.27 8.73 -15.36
N HIS A 203 -5.69 9.65 -16.23
CA HIS A 203 -5.88 9.35 -17.65
C HIS A 203 -4.57 8.93 -18.32
N LEU A 204 -3.46 9.64 -18.09
CA LEU A 204 -2.14 9.29 -18.62
C LEU A 204 -1.68 7.93 -18.09
N SER A 205 -1.79 7.68 -16.78
CA SER A 205 -1.42 6.41 -16.17
C SER A 205 -2.25 5.25 -16.70
N LEU A 206 -3.57 5.45 -16.86
CA LEU A 206 -4.44 4.44 -17.47
C LEU A 206 -4.09 4.25 -18.95
N SER A 207 -3.81 5.30 -19.70
CA SER A 207 -3.43 5.18 -21.12
C SER A 207 -2.14 4.37 -21.28
N ARG A 208 -1.13 4.65 -20.45
CA ARG A 208 0.11 3.87 -20.41
C ARG A 208 -0.15 2.42 -20.00
N TRP A 209 -0.88 2.19 -18.91
CA TRP A 209 -1.17 0.83 -18.47
C TRP A 209 -2.01 0.07 -19.52
N GLN A 210 -2.92 0.73 -20.23
CA GLN A 210 -3.67 0.16 -21.33
C GLN A 210 -2.74 -0.22 -22.49
N ALA A 211 -1.78 0.64 -22.86
CA ALA A 211 -0.81 0.32 -23.90
C ALA A 211 0.09 -0.87 -23.51
N GLU A 212 0.55 -0.94 -22.26
CA GLU A 212 1.27 -2.10 -21.72
C GLU A 212 0.35 -3.35 -21.71
N TRP A 213 -0.94 -3.18 -21.44
CA TRP A 213 -1.92 -4.26 -21.41
C TRP A 213 -2.26 -4.79 -22.79
N ASP A 214 -2.40 -3.92 -23.80
CA ASP A 214 -2.66 -4.28 -25.19
C ASP A 214 -1.46 -5.02 -25.81
N ASN A 215 -0.24 -4.54 -25.54
CA ASN A 215 0.99 -5.08 -26.15
C ASN A 215 1.66 -6.18 -25.32
N GLY A 216 1.24 -6.41 -24.08
CA GLY A 216 1.88 -7.39 -23.21
C GLY A 216 1.72 -8.83 -23.71
N GLU A 217 2.75 -9.65 -23.52
CA GLU A 217 2.68 -11.09 -23.88
C GLU A 217 2.09 -11.96 -22.77
N THR A 218 2.01 -11.43 -21.54
CA THR A 218 1.51 -12.15 -20.36
C THR A 218 0.07 -11.77 -20.02
N GLY A 219 -0.63 -12.64 -19.27
CA GLY A 219 -2.00 -12.38 -18.83
C GLY A 219 -3.07 -12.38 -19.94
N ARG A 220 -2.79 -12.96 -21.12
CA ARG A 220 -3.68 -12.91 -22.29
C ARG A 220 -5.06 -13.54 -22.06
N SER A 221 -5.16 -14.53 -21.17
CA SER A 221 -6.45 -15.09 -20.71
C SER A 221 -7.31 -14.02 -20.04
N VAL A 222 -6.74 -13.25 -19.12
CA VAL A 222 -7.44 -12.15 -18.45
C VAL A 222 -7.73 -11.01 -19.44
N TYR A 223 -6.82 -10.74 -20.38
CA TYR A 223 -7.04 -9.74 -21.44
C TYR A 223 -8.28 -10.05 -22.28
N SER A 224 -8.51 -11.32 -22.62
CA SER A 224 -9.69 -11.73 -23.38
C SER A 224 -11.02 -11.45 -22.67
N ILE A 225 -11.00 -11.29 -21.34
CA ILE A 225 -12.18 -11.02 -20.50
C ILE A 225 -12.25 -9.54 -20.13
N ILE A 226 -11.11 -8.92 -19.82
CA ILE A 226 -10.96 -7.50 -19.49
C ILE A 226 -9.97 -6.89 -20.47
N PRO A 227 -10.40 -6.56 -21.70
CA PRO A 227 -9.53 -5.92 -22.68
C PRO A 227 -9.26 -4.46 -22.33
N LYS A 228 -10.16 -3.83 -21.58
CA LYS A 228 -10.04 -2.43 -21.14
C LYS A 228 -9.77 -2.36 -19.65
N ILE A 229 -8.63 -1.81 -19.29
CA ILE A 229 -8.26 -1.60 -17.89
C ILE A 229 -9.18 -0.57 -17.25
N SER A 230 -9.35 -0.66 -15.93
CA SER A 230 -10.07 0.35 -15.16
C SER A 230 -9.45 0.50 -13.78
N ASN A 231 -9.68 1.63 -13.14
CA ASN A 231 -9.30 1.87 -11.75
C ASN A 231 -10.31 1.27 -10.74
N LYS A 232 -11.35 0.59 -11.21
CA LYS A 232 -12.34 -0.05 -10.33
C LYS A 232 -11.77 -1.36 -9.82
N GLN A 233 -11.80 -1.52 -8.50
CA GLN A 233 -11.45 -2.80 -7.89
C GLN A 233 -12.49 -3.85 -8.29
N LEU A 234 -12.01 -4.95 -8.86
CA LEU A 234 -12.86 -6.09 -9.18
C LEU A 234 -12.84 -7.06 -8.00
N HIS A 235 -13.98 -7.20 -7.33
CA HIS A 235 -14.17 -8.18 -6.27
C HIS A 235 -14.48 -9.55 -6.90
N TRP A 236 -13.44 -10.24 -7.34
CA TRP A 236 -13.58 -11.59 -7.88
C TRP A 236 -13.47 -12.63 -6.78
N SER A 237 -14.39 -13.60 -6.77
CA SER A 237 -14.23 -14.81 -5.97
C SER A 237 -13.00 -15.59 -6.46
N ARG A 238 -12.53 -16.52 -5.64
CA ARG A 238 -11.42 -17.41 -5.99
C ARG A 238 -11.67 -18.13 -7.33
N GLU A 239 -12.89 -18.61 -7.52
CA GLU A 239 -13.32 -19.36 -8.71
C GLU A 239 -13.27 -18.47 -9.96
N CYS A 240 -13.75 -17.22 -9.85
CA CYS A 240 -13.68 -16.23 -10.93
C CYS A 240 -12.22 -15.90 -11.30
N ILE A 241 -11.33 -15.80 -10.31
CA ILE A 241 -9.89 -15.59 -10.56
C ILE A 241 -9.30 -16.78 -11.30
N GLN A 242 -9.58 -18.01 -10.87
CA GLN A 242 -9.08 -19.23 -11.54
C GLN A 242 -9.60 -19.34 -12.97
N PHE A 243 -10.88 -19.04 -13.19
CA PHE A 243 -11.48 -19.01 -14.51
C PHE A 243 -10.80 -17.96 -15.39
N ALA A 244 -10.70 -16.72 -14.93
CA ALA A 244 -10.22 -15.61 -15.74
C ALA A 244 -8.72 -15.69 -16.05
N THR A 245 -7.92 -16.12 -15.08
CA THR A 245 -6.48 -16.34 -15.28
C THR A 245 -6.19 -17.61 -16.08
N GLY A 246 -7.14 -18.55 -16.11
CA GLY A 246 -6.91 -19.91 -16.57
C GLY A 246 -6.15 -20.78 -15.57
N HIS A 247 -5.89 -20.28 -14.35
CA HIS A 247 -5.15 -21.00 -13.30
C HIS A 247 -6.07 -21.88 -12.44
N GLY A 248 -6.78 -22.78 -13.11
CA GLY A 248 -7.73 -23.71 -12.50
C GLY A 248 -7.52 -25.16 -12.97
N PRO A 249 -8.43 -26.08 -12.63
CA PRO A 249 -8.35 -27.49 -13.00
C PRO A 249 -8.71 -27.72 -14.49
N PHE A 250 -8.04 -27.00 -15.39
CA PHE A 250 -8.26 -27.07 -16.83
C PHE A 250 -7.12 -27.86 -17.48
N PRO A 251 -7.38 -28.80 -18.40
CA PRO A 251 -6.35 -29.57 -19.09
C PRO A 251 -5.21 -28.72 -19.66
N SER A 252 -5.51 -27.55 -20.23
CA SER A 252 -4.50 -26.64 -20.77
C SER A 252 -3.54 -26.10 -19.70
N TYR A 253 -4.05 -25.81 -18.50
CA TYR A 253 -3.25 -25.38 -17.37
C TYR A 253 -2.47 -26.55 -16.76
N LEU A 254 -3.14 -27.68 -16.51
CA LEU A 254 -2.54 -28.86 -15.90
C LEU A 254 -1.41 -29.45 -16.76
N LYS A 255 -1.55 -29.47 -18.09
CA LYS A 255 -0.50 -29.90 -19.02
C LYS A 255 0.75 -29.04 -18.92
N ARG A 256 0.60 -27.71 -18.83
CA ARG A 256 1.72 -26.76 -18.68
C ARG A 256 2.58 -27.06 -17.45
N PHE A 257 1.98 -27.56 -16.38
CA PHE A 257 2.66 -27.95 -15.15
C PHE A 257 3.02 -29.44 -15.07
N GLY A 258 2.83 -30.20 -16.16
CA GLY A 258 3.12 -31.63 -16.19
C GLY A 258 2.17 -32.50 -15.34
N LEU A 259 1.05 -31.94 -14.89
CA LEU A 259 0.04 -32.63 -14.07
C LEU A 259 -0.98 -33.40 -14.91
N HIS A 260 -1.01 -33.15 -16.23
CA HIS A 260 -1.85 -33.87 -17.17
C HIS A 260 -1.07 -34.20 -18.45
N SER A 261 -1.37 -35.35 -19.07
CA SER A 261 -0.66 -35.83 -20.26
C SER A 261 -1.01 -35.06 -21.54
N THR A 262 -2.17 -34.40 -21.57
CA THR A 262 -2.69 -33.64 -22.72
C THR A 262 -3.33 -32.31 -22.28
N ASP A 263 -3.34 -31.30 -23.14
CA ASP A 263 -4.12 -30.07 -22.99
C ASP A 263 -5.54 -30.15 -23.57
N TYR A 264 -5.91 -31.30 -24.15
CA TYR A 264 -7.23 -31.50 -24.75
C TYR A 264 -8.30 -31.81 -23.70
N CYS A 265 -9.50 -31.28 -23.97
CA CYS A 265 -10.76 -31.71 -23.39
C CYS A 265 -11.17 -33.08 -23.96
N GLY A 266 -12.04 -33.81 -23.26
CA GLY A 266 -12.63 -35.06 -23.75
C GLY A 266 -13.42 -34.92 -25.06
N CYS A 267 -13.77 -33.70 -25.48
CA CYS A 267 -14.38 -33.43 -26.77
C CYS A 267 -13.38 -33.21 -27.92
N GLY A 268 -12.06 -33.25 -27.66
CA GLY A 268 -11.01 -33.12 -28.68
C GLY A 268 -10.46 -31.69 -28.89
N GLU A 269 -11.07 -30.67 -28.29
CA GLU A 269 -10.61 -29.27 -28.34
C GLU A 269 -9.69 -28.93 -27.16
N ILE A 270 -8.97 -27.80 -27.20
CA ILE A 270 -8.12 -27.36 -26.08
C ILE A 270 -8.99 -27.07 -24.85
N GLY A 271 -8.75 -27.80 -23.75
CA GLY A 271 -9.49 -27.72 -22.51
C GLY A 271 -9.11 -26.50 -21.67
N ASN A 272 -9.52 -25.31 -22.10
CA ASN A 272 -9.36 -24.04 -21.38
C ASN A 272 -10.71 -23.54 -20.80
N PRO A 273 -10.72 -22.61 -19.81
CA PRO A 273 -11.97 -22.17 -19.17
C PRO A 273 -13.02 -21.65 -20.15
N LEU A 274 -12.61 -20.84 -21.13
CA LEU A 274 -13.50 -20.29 -22.16
C LEU A 274 -14.15 -21.39 -23.01
N HIS A 275 -13.39 -22.41 -23.38
CA HIS A 275 -13.93 -23.57 -24.10
C HIS A 275 -15.07 -24.24 -23.32
N TYR A 276 -14.86 -24.55 -22.03
CA TYR A 276 -15.90 -25.15 -21.18
C TYR A 276 -17.11 -24.22 -20.95
N ALA A 277 -16.90 -22.91 -20.89
CA ALA A 277 -17.99 -21.98 -20.65
C ALA A 277 -18.85 -21.65 -21.88
N THR A 278 -18.33 -21.87 -23.10
CA THR A 278 -18.96 -21.32 -24.32
C THR A 278 -19.10 -22.30 -25.48
N ARG A 279 -18.27 -23.33 -25.58
CA ARG A 279 -18.14 -24.14 -26.81
C ARG A 279 -18.14 -25.65 -26.59
N CYS A 280 -17.81 -26.12 -25.39
CA CYS A 280 -17.66 -27.54 -25.14
C CYS A 280 -19.01 -28.26 -25.18
N PRO A 281 -19.20 -29.25 -26.06
CA PRO A 281 -20.46 -29.98 -26.12
C PRO A 281 -20.75 -30.77 -24.84
N LEU A 282 -19.71 -31.07 -24.05
CA LEU A 282 -19.83 -31.80 -22.77
C LEU A 282 -20.34 -30.92 -21.62
N THR A 283 -20.34 -29.59 -21.78
CA THR A 283 -20.81 -28.63 -20.76
C THR A 283 -21.92 -27.73 -21.28
N LEU A 284 -22.61 -28.15 -22.35
CA LEU A 284 -23.66 -27.38 -23.03
C LEU A 284 -24.76 -26.86 -22.08
N SER A 285 -25.14 -27.65 -21.07
CA SER A 285 -26.14 -27.27 -20.06
C SER A 285 -25.69 -26.15 -19.11
N TYR A 286 -24.39 -25.84 -19.08
CA TYR A 286 -23.77 -24.83 -18.23
C TYR A 286 -23.24 -23.62 -19.04
N HIS A 287 -23.44 -23.61 -20.36
CA HIS A 287 -23.10 -22.44 -21.17
C HIS A 287 -23.90 -21.22 -20.70
N HIS A 288 -23.28 -20.05 -20.74
CA HIS A 288 -23.86 -18.81 -20.22
C HIS A 288 -25.26 -18.53 -20.81
N LYS A 289 -26.28 -18.45 -19.94
CA LYS A 289 -27.57 -17.75 -20.20
C LYS A 289 -27.46 -16.29 -19.74
N GLU A 290 -28.31 -15.41 -20.29
CA GLU A 290 -28.39 -13.99 -19.91
C GLU A 290 -28.50 -13.79 -18.38
N PRO A 291 -27.90 -12.74 -17.81
CA PRO A 291 -27.91 -12.49 -16.37
C PRO A 291 -29.31 -12.08 -15.88
N SER A 292 -29.71 -12.62 -14.72
CA SER A 292 -30.93 -12.24 -14.01
C SER A 292 -30.91 -10.76 -13.55
N PRO A 293 -32.07 -10.10 -13.35
CA PRO A 293 -32.21 -8.65 -13.13
C PRO A 293 -31.49 -8.05 -11.92
N GLN A 294 -30.94 -8.88 -11.03
CA GLN A 294 -30.34 -8.44 -9.76
C GLN A 294 -29.07 -7.58 -9.96
N PHE A 295 -28.41 -7.70 -11.12
CA PHE A 295 -27.23 -6.91 -11.47
C PHE A 295 -27.54 -5.49 -12.02
N ILE A 296 -28.82 -5.16 -12.23
CA ILE A 296 -29.25 -3.87 -12.82
C ILE A 296 -29.30 -2.76 -11.76
N ILE A 297 -29.55 -3.08 -10.49
CA ILE A 297 -29.82 -2.08 -9.45
C ILE A 297 -28.53 -1.43 -8.91
N GLU A 298 -27.45 -2.19 -8.70
CA GLU A 298 -26.19 -1.64 -8.16
C GLU A 298 -25.49 -0.69 -9.13
N LYS A 299 -25.69 -0.88 -10.44
CA LYS A 299 -25.08 -0.06 -11.49
C LYS A 299 -25.72 1.33 -11.60
N SER A 300 -26.96 1.48 -11.12
CA SER A 300 -27.75 2.73 -11.24
C SER A 300 -27.46 3.75 -10.14
N PHE A 301 -27.02 3.34 -8.95
CA PHE A 301 -26.95 4.23 -7.78
C PHE A 301 -25.54 4.65 -7.32
N GLY A 302 -24.49 4.07 -7.90
CA GLY A 302 -23.10 4.53 -7.78
C GLY A 302 -22.48 4.53 -6.37
N SER A 303 -23.19 4.05 -5.34
CA SER A 303 -22.74 4.00 -3.94
C SER A 303 -23.52 2.96 -3.13
N HIS A 304 -22.98 2.54 -1.98
CA HIS A 304 -23.66 1.62 -1.06
C HIS A 304 -24.96 2.22 -0.53
N ARG A 305 -26.03 1.42 -0.55
CA ARG A 305 -27.37 1.80 -0.10
C ARG A 305 -27.84 0.87 0.99
N ASP A 306 -28.49 1.46 1.99
CA ASP A 306 -29.38 0.74 2.89
C ASP A 306 -30.76 0.66 2.20
N LEU A 307 -31.19 -0.56 1.87
CA LEU A 307 -32.37 -0.84 1.05
C LEU A 307 -33.42 -1.60 1.85
N GLU A 308 -34.61 -1.01 1.95
CA GLU A 308 -35.81 -1.72 2.40
C GLU A 308 -36.62 -2.12 1.17
N TRP A 309 -36.94 -3.41 1.06
CA TRP A 309 -37.64 -3.97 -0.09
C TRP A 309 -38.63 -5.06 0.34
N GLY A 310 -39.57 -5.36 -0.55
CA GLY A 310 -40.54 -6.44 -0.38
C GLY A 310 -41.01 -7.01 -1.71
N PHE A 311 -41.65 -8.17 -1.63
CA PHE A 311 -42.12 -8.93 -2.80
C PHE A 311 -43.64 -9.05 -2.76
N TRP A 312 -44.32 -8.63 -3.82
CA TRP A 312 -45.77 -8.78 -3.95
C TRP A 312 -46.17 -9.04 -5.40
N ASN A 313 -47.06 -10.00 -5.65
CA ASN A 313 -47.53 -10.39 -6.99
C ASN A 313 -46.41 -10.53 -8.04
N ASN A 314 -45.34 -11.28 -7.70
CA ASN A 314 -44.15 -11.47 -8.56
C ASN A 314 -43.41 -10.17 -8.95
N THR A 315 -43.70 -9.06 -8.29
CA THR A 315 -43.06 -7.77 -8.54
C THR A 315 -42.26 -7.37 -7.31
N LEU A 316 -40.98 -7.03 -7.52
CA LEU A 316 -40.09 -6.52 -6.48
C LEU A 316 -40.38 -5.04 -6.26
N HIS A 317 -40.68 -4.65 -5.03
CA HIS A 317 -40.89 -3.26 -4.64
C HIS A 317 -39.76 -2.79 -3.73
N ILE A 318 -39.16 -1.64 -4.04
CA ILE A 318 -38.20 -0.95 -3.17
C ILE A 318 -38.99 0.09 -2.38
N PHE A 319 -39.06 -0.08 -1.06
CA PHE A 319 -39.77 0.84 -0.17
C PHE A 319 -38.91 2.03 0.26
N GLN A 320 -37.61 1.79 0.46
CA GLN A 320 -36.68 2.83 0.89
C GLN A 320 -35.28 2.56 0.34
N SER A 321 -34.61 3.64 -0.10
CA SER A 321 -33.20 3.62 -0.52
C SER A 321 -32.52 4.85 0.04
N ARG A 322 -31.57 4.65 0.97
CA ARG A 322 -30.81 5.75 1.56
C ARG A 322 -29.30 5.49 1.47
N PRO A 323 -28.48 6.53 1.24
CA PRO A 323 -27.03 6.42 1.38
C PRO A 323 -26.67 6.06 2.82
N VAL A 324 -25.65 5.23 3.00
CA VAL A 324 -25.12 4.92 4.35
C VAL A 324 -24.43 6.19 4.90
N THR A 325 -25.02 6.82 5.91
CA THR A 325 -24.53 8.08 6.50
C THR A 325 -23.56 7.82 7.66
N SER A 326 -22.27 7.77 7.36
CA SER A 326 -21.18 8.00 8.33
C SER A 326 -20.54 9.36 8.00
N GLY A 327 -21.25 10.45 8.27
CA GLY A 327 -20.86 11.83 7.91
C GLY A 327 -19.70 12.43 8.73
N SER A 328 -19.11 11.65 9.62
CA SER A 328 -17.86 11.94 10.34
C SER A 328 -16.91 10.74 10.32
N GLY A 329 -17.09 9.85 9.34
CA GLY A 329 -16.08 8.84 9.05
C GLY A 329 -14.85 9.52 8.45
N GLU A 330 -13.66 9.14 8.90
CA GLU A 330 -12.43 9.39 8.17
C GLU A 330 -12.68 9.07 6.68
N THR A 331 -12.34 10.01 5.80
CA THR A 331 -12.45 9.78 4.36
C THR A 331 -11.58 8.59 3.97
N ASP A 332 -11.88 7.91 2.86
CA ASP A 332 -11.00 6.85 2.34
C ASP A 332 -9.55 7.34 2.22
N PHE A 333 -9.36 8.62 1.89
CA PHE A 333 -8.05 9.25 1.89
C PHE A 333 -7.40 9.27 3.28
N GLU A 334 -8.11 9.74 4.32
CA GLU A 334 -7.58 9.76 5.69
C GLU A 334 -7.30 8.34 6.20
N ILE A 335 -8.19 7.38 5.94
CA ILE A 335 -8.04 5.97 6.32
C ILE A 335 -6.83 5.33 5.62
N ASP A 336 -6.62 5.63 4.33
CA ASP A 336 -5.53 5.04 3.55
C ASP A 336 -4.17 5.63 3.92
N HIS A 337 -4.14 6.89 4.39
CA HIS A 337 -2.91 7.64 4.67
C HIS A 337 -2.65 7.88 6.17
N GLU A 338 -3.47 7.35 7.08
CA GLU A 338 -3.31 7.49 8.55
C GLU A 338 -1.90 7.09 9.02
N PHE A 339 -1.33 6.06 8.39
CA PHE A 339 0.00 5.53 8.70
C PHE A 339 1.10 6.05 7.76
N ASP A 340 0.81 7.03 6.91
CA ASP A 340 1.81 7.56 5.99
C ASP A 340 2.80 8.45 6.72
N ALA A 341 4.06 8.18 6.50
CA ALA A 341 5.14 8.98 7.03
C ALA A 341 5.19 10.33 6.31
N PRO A 342 5.47 11.42 7.05
CA PRO A 342 5.70 12.71 6.43
C PRO A 342 6.95 12.67 5.55
N LEU A 343 6.83 13.20 4.34
CA LEU A 343 7.94 13.32 3.39
C LEU A 343 8.87 14.45 3.81
N ARG A 344 10.17 14.18 3.86
CA ARG A 344 11.19 15.16 4.27
C ARG A 344 11.44 16.22 3.19
N CYS A 345 11.50 15.82 1.91
CA CYS A 345 11.54 16.75 0.78
C CYS A 345 10.95 16.16 -0.51
N GLU A 346 10.88 16.99 -1.56
CA GLU A 346 10.17 16.76 -2.83
C GLU A 346 10.96 15.94 -3.86
N GLY A 347 12.15 15.46 -3.49
CA GLY A 347 13.03 14.65 -4.34
C GLY A 347 13.48 13.36 -3.66
N ASP A 348 12.83 12.97 -2.55
CA ASP A 348 13.21 11.74 -1.87
C ASP A 348 12.93 10.51 -2.73
N TYR A 349 13.87 9.57 -2.63
CA TYR A 349 13.78 8.27 -3.24
C TYR A 349 13.34 7.26 -2.20
N PHE A 350 12.43 6.35 -2.56
CA PHE A 350 11.98 5.28 -1.69
C PHE A 350 12.15 3.92 -2.35
N ALA A 351 12.51 2.93 -1.53
CA ALA A 351 12.80 1.58 -2.00
C ALA A 351 12.13 0.54 -1.12
N MET A 352 11.49 -0.46 -1.74
CA MET A 352 11.03 -1.67 -1.06
C MET A 352 12.08 -2.79 -1.08
N CYS A 353 13.34 -2.45 -1.37
CA CYS A 353 14.45 -3.41 -1.47
C CYS A 353 14.59 -4.20 -0.17
N ASN A 354 14.69 -5.53 -0.27
CA ASN A 354 14.74 -6.47 0.86
C ASN A 354 13.53 -6.44 1.84
N VAL A 355 12.68 -5.41 1.81
CA VAL A 355 11.44 -5.33 2.60
C VAL A 355 10.39 -6.25 2.01
N GLY A 356 10.21 -6.24 0.68
CA GLY A 356 9.17 -7.03 0.02
C GLY A 356 9.30 -8.55 0.22
N GLU A 357 10.48 -9.07 0.56
CA GLU A 357 10.67 -10.48 0.95
C GLU A 357 10.04 -10.78 2.31
N VAL A 358 10.16 -9.85 3.25
CA VAL A 358 9.88 -10.09 4.67
C VAL A 358 8.52 -9.50 5.10
N LEU A 359 8.10 -8.41 4.46
CA LEU A 359 6.82 -7.73 4.59
C LEU A 359 6.24 -7.47 3.18
N PRO A 360 5.74 -8.53 2.50
CA PRO A 360 5.16 -8.35 1.17
C PRO A 360 3.81 -7.62 1.27
N GLY A 361 3.67 -6.54 0.50
CA GLY A 361 2.43 -5.77 0.36
C GLY A 361 2.08 -4.88 1.57
N ALA A 362 0.81 -4.51 1.67
CA ALA A 362 0.31 -3.65 2.73
C ALA A 362 0.34 -4.38 4.08
N THR A 363 1.02 -3.79 5.07
CA THR A 363 1.19 -4.30 6.44
C THR A 363 0.01 -3.86 7.32
N SER A 364 -0.38 -4.69 8.30
CA SER A 364 -1.45 -4.33 9.24
C SER A 364 -1.09 -3.07 10.07
N PRO A 365 -2.07 -2.27 10.52
CA PRO A 365 -1.84 -1.11 11.40
C PRO A 365 -0.98 -1.44 12.63
N LEU A 366 -1.33 -2.52 13.34
CA LEU A 366 -0.58 -3.01 14.49
C LEU A 366 0.84 -3.42 14.07
N GLY A 367 0.98 -4.10 12.94
CA GLY A 367 2.25 -4.44 12.32
C GLY A 367 3.12 -3.24 12.03
N LEU A 368 2.57 -2.15 11.49
CA LEU A 368 3.31 -0.91 11.20
C LEU A 368 3.79 -0.23 12.48
N ASP A 369 2.91 -0.03 13.46
CA ASP A 369 3.26 0.65 14.71
C ASP A 369 4.40 -0.06 15.45
N ILE A 370 4.33 -1.39 15.50
CA ILE A 370 5.34 -2.22 16.16
C ILE A 370 6.62 -2.33 15.32
N THR A 371 6.49 -2.61 14.02
CA THR A 371 7.63 -2.78 13.12
C THR A 371 8.46 -1.51 13.02
N LEU A 372 7.83 -0.35 12.77
CA LEU A 372 8.54 0.92 12.62
C LEU A 372 9.24 1.35 13.90
N LYS A 373 8.62 1.14 15.08
CA LYS A 373 9.28 1.38 16.37
C LYS A 373 10.55 0.54 16.54
N TYR A 374 10.50 -0.76 16.21
CA TYR A 374 11.67 -1.63 16.30
C TYR A 374 12.78 -1.26 15.33
N PHE A 375 12.43 -1.03 14.06
CA PHE A 375 13.42 -0.60 13.08
C PHE A 375 14.00 0.75 13.46
N LYS A 376 13.20 1.69 13.97
CA LYS A 376 13.67 3.00 14.44
C LYS A 376 14.75 2.85 15.52
N THR A 377 14.51 2.10 16.60
CA THR A 377 15.50 1.94 17.69
C THR A 377 16.86 1.44 17.21
N VAL A 378 16.88 0.56 16.20
CA VAL A 378 18.13 -0.04 15.72
C VAL A 378 18.76 0.75 14.57
N LEU A 379 17.94 1.31 13.67
CA LEU A 379 18.40 2.17 12.57
C LEU A 379 18.88 3.54 13.05
N THR A 380 18.47 4.00 14.24
CA THR A 380 19.05 5.18 14.89
C THR A 380 20.45 4.93 15.46
N SER A 381 20.99 3.70 15.35
CA SER A 381 22.37 3.44 15.76
C SER A 381 23.37 4.10 14.79
N ARG A 382 24.46 4.66 15.35
CA ARG A 382 25.52 5.37 14.63
C ARG A 382 26.13 4.64 13.42
N ARG A 383 25.93 3.32 13.30
CA ARG A 383 26.54 2.49 12.27
C ARG A 383 25.75 2.41 10.96
N PHE A 384 24.46 2.74 10.96
CA PHE A 384 23.59 2.45 9.82
C PHE A 384 23.19 3.69 9.01
N ILE A 385 22.98 4.83 9.68
CA ILE A 385 22.58 6.10 9.04
C ILE A 385 23.39 7.29 9.60
N SER A 386 24.59 7.02 10.16
CA SER A 386 25.53 8.03 10.69
C SER A 386 24.85 9.14 11.53
N TRP A 387 24.47 8.81 12.78
CA TRP A 387 23.68 9.69 13.65
C TRP A 387 24.48 10.36 14.78
N ASN A 388 24.19 11.62 15.11
CA ASN A 388 24.64 12.26 16.35
C ASN A 388 23.53 12.26 17.41
N PRO A 389 23.80 11.84 18.68
CA PRO A 389 22.75 11.60 19.66
C PRO A 389 21.75 12.71 20.03
N GLY A 390 21.96 13.93 19.55
CA GLY A 390 21.07 15.08 19.73
C GLY A 390 20.21 15.46 18.53
N GLU A 391 20.33 14.79 17.37
CA GLU A 391 19.74 15.23 16.10
C GLU A 391 18.54 14.39 15.62
N LEU A 392 17.81 13.71 16.51
CA LEU A 392 16.60 12.97 16.10
C LEU A 392 15.55 13.96 15.57
N PRO A 393 15.20 13.92 14.27
CA PRO A 393 14.14 14.77 13.75
C PRO A 393 12.83 14.36 14.43
N ARG A 394 12.20 15.29 15.14
CA ARG A 394 10.93 15.03 15.83
C ARG A 394 9.80 14.68 14.86
N TYR A 395 9.90 15.14 13.61
CA TYR A 395 8.79 15.11 12.66
C TYR A 395 9.02 14.26 11.40
N TYR A 396 10.21 13.71 11.14
CA TYR A 396 10.48 12.96 9.92
C TYR A 396 11.24 11.66 10.22
N PRO A 397 10.73 10.48 9.81
CA PRO A 397 11.45 9.24 9.99
C PRO A 397 12.63 9.15 9.01
N ARG A 398 13.81 8.78 9.50
CA ARG A 398 15.00 8.49 8.67
C ARG A 398 15.19 7.00 8.49
N GLY A 399 15.71 6.61 7.33
CA GLY A 399 16.04 5.22 7.00
C GLY A 399 14.83 4.39 6.61
N ILE A 400 13.82 4.25 7.47
CA ILE A 400 12.61 3.46 7.20
C ILE A 400 11.34 4.28 7.42
N MET A 401 10.32 4.05 6.61
CA MET A 401 9.04 4.71 6.71
C MET A 401 7.90 3.86 6.17
N SER A 402 6.66 4.36 6.27
CA SER A 402 5.47 3.74 5.71
C SER A 402 4.76 4.69 4.74
N MET A 403 4.29 4.17 3.62
CA MET A 403 3.43 4.88 2.65
C MET A 403 2.37 3.90 2.12
N TYR A 404 1.10 4.27 2.11
CA TYR A 404 -0.04 3.40 1.80
C TYR A 404 0.06 2.05 2.53
N ARG A 405 0.44 2.07 3.81
CA ARG A 405 0.68 0.87 4.64
C ARG A 405 1.79 -0.06 4.16
N HIS A 406 2.62 0.35 3.21
CA HIS A 406 3.80 -0.40 2.79
C HIS A 406 5.03 0.15 3.51
N VAL A 407 5.85 -0.75 4.05
CA VAL A 407 7.14 -0.37 4.64
C VAL A 407 8.16 -0.12 3.52
N MET A 408 8.86 0.99 3.59
CA MET A 408 9.84 1.43 2.59
C MET A 408 11.11 1.97 3.26
N PHE A 409 12.25 1.81 2.60
CA PHE A 409 13.48 2.51 2.95
C PHE A 409 13.54 3.87 2.25
N SER A 410 14.08 4.86 2.96
CA SER A 410 14.57 6.11 2.36
C SER A 410 15.84 5.81 1.56
N GLY A 411 15.74 5.85 0.24
CA GLY A 411 16.81 5.52 -0.70
C GLY A 411 18.05 6.39 -0.52
N ILE A 412 17.89 7.67 -0.16
CA ILE A 412 19.02 8.59 0.09
C ILE A 412 19.71 8.27 1.41
N ASP A 413 18.95 7.89 2.45
CA ASP A 413 19.52 7.52 3.75
C ASP A 413 20.27 6.18 3.70
N LEU A 414 20.11 5.37 2.65
CA LEU A 414 20.88 4.14 2.45
C LEU A 414 22.33 4.37 2.01
N TYR A 415 22.69 5.60 1.63
CA TYR A 415 24.03 5.95 1.14
C TYR A 415 24.68 7.11 1.94
N PRO A 416 24.88 6.95 3.25
CA PRO A 416 25.46 8.00 4.09
C PRO A 416 26.89 8.40 3.71
N HIS A 417 27.62 7.53 2.99
CA HIS A 417 29.02 7.72 2.62
C HIS A 417 29.24 7.91 1.10
N ALA A 418 28.20 8.34 0.38
CA ALA A 418 28.26 8.52 -1.07
C ALA A 418 29.29 9.57 -1.52
N LYS A 419 29.71 10.47 -0.61
CA LYS A 419 30.66 11.54 -0.88
C LYS A 419 32.10 11.06 -0.74
N GLU A 420 32.39 10.28 0.30
CA GLU A 420 33.75 9.83 0.63
C GLU A 420 34.18 8.61 -0.20
N ASP A 421 33.24 7.71 -0.51
CA ASP A 421 33.51 6.51 -1.31
C ASP A 421 32.38 6.24 -2.33
N PRO A 422 32.35 7.01 -3.44
CA PRO A 422 31.32 6.88 -4.47
C PRO A 422 31.28 5.48 -5.11
N VAL A 423 32.45 4.85 -5.25
CA VAL A 423 32.59 3.50 -5.82
C VAL A 423 31.95 2.48 -4.89
N GLN A 424 32.23 2.55 -3.58
CA GLN A 424 31.62 1.67 -2.61
C GLN A 424 30.11 1.92 -2.47
N ALA A 425 29.63 3.16 -2.62
CA ALA A 425 28.20 3.46 -2.66
C ALA A 425 27.51 2.79 -3.86
N GLN A 426 28.09 2.87 -5.05
CA GLN A 426 27.61 2.15 -6.23
C GLN A 426 27.65 0.62 -6.03
N VAL A 427 28.71 0.08 -5.47
CA VAL A 427 28.82 -1.37 -5.18
C VAL A 427 27.77 -1.82 -4.14
N SER A 428 27.48 -0.98 -3.14
CA SER A 428 26.47 -1.26 -2.13
C SER A 428 25.05 -1.35 -2.72
N SER A 429 24.81 -0.66 -3.83
CA SER A 429 23.54 -0.76 -4.55
C SER A 429 23.25 -2.17 -5.09
N ILE A 430 24.28 -2.94 -5.43
CA ILE A 430 24.13 -4.35 -5.82
C ILE A 430 23.64 -5.21 -4.65
N GLY A 431 24.15 -4.96 -3.45
CA GLY A 431 23.73 -5.68 -2.24
C GLY A 431 22.29 -5.37 -1.81
N LEU A 432 21.81 -4.16 -2.11
CA LEU A 432 20.47 -3.71 -1.73
C LEU A 432 19.43 -3.99 -2.84
N PHE A 433 19.75 -3.65 -4.09
CA PHE A 433 18.84 -3.65 -5.24
C PHE A 433 19.11 -4.80 -6.23
N GLY A 434 20.18 -5.56 -6.03
CA GLY A 434 20.60 -6.61 -6.97
C GLY A 434 21.15 -6.09 -8.30
N ARG A 435 21.32 -4.76 -8.43
CA ARG A 435 21.81 -4.07 -9.63
C ARG A 435 22.58 -2.81 -9.24
N ILE A 436 23.38 -2.29 -10.16
CA ILE A 436 23.89 -0.93 -10.05
C ILE A 436 22.73 0.06 -10.27
N LEU A 437 22.67 1.09 -9.42
CA LEU A 437 21.80 2.24 -9.63
C LEU A 437 22.52 3.26 -10.52
N ASN A 438 21.83 3.73 -11.55
CA ASN A 438 22.33 4.74 -12.50
C ASN A 438 21.73 6.14 -12.22
N GLU A 439 20.95 6.26 -11.15
CA GLU A 439 20.25 7.47 -10.76
C GLU A 439 21.23 8.46 -10.10
N GLU A 440 22.03 9.19 -10.91
CA GLU A 440 23.07 10.12 -10.42
C GLU A 440 22.53 11.17 -9.43
N GLU A 441 21.32 11.68 -9.68
CA GLU A 441 20.62 12.63 -8.79
C GLU A 441 20.47 12.07 -7.36
N LEU A 442 20.18 10.77 -7.20
CA LEU A 442 20.05 10.15 -5.88
C LEU A 442 21.37 10.24 -5.10
N PHE A 443 22.50 9.98 -5.78
CA PHE A 443 23.82 10.01 -5.15
C PHE A 443 24.25 11.44 -4.84
N GLU A 444 23.98 12.41 -5.73
CA GLU A 444 24.24 13.82 -5.45
C GLU A 444 23.43 14.32 -4.25
N MET A 445 22.14 13.99 -4.18
CA MET A 445 21.30 14.31 -3.03
C MET A 445 21.80 13.65 -1.74
N ALA A 446 22.36 12.43 -1.82
CA ALA A 446 22.98 11.78 -0.68
C ALA A 446 24.24 12.53 -0.21
N LYS A 447 25.10 12.95 -1.15
CA LYS A 447 26.29 13.78 -0.85
C LYS A 447 25.92 15.11 -0.20
N GLU A 448 24.91 15.78 -0.71
CA GLU A 448 24.41 17.05 -0.16
C GLU A 448 23.82 16.86 1.24
N ARG A 449 22.97 15.84 1.41
CA ARG A 449 22.20 15.61 2.65
C ARG A 449 23.05 15.21 3.84
N HIS A 450 24.08 14.43 3.61
CA HIS A 450 24.94 13.90 4.68
C HIS A 450 26.19 14.79 4.91
N GLY A 451 26.44 15.76 4.03
CA GLY A 451 27.42 16.84 4.24
C GLY A 451 28.88 16.40 4.20
N ASP A 452 29.79 17.26 4.69
CA ASP A 452 31.21 16.96 4.96
C ASP A 452 31.37 16.44 6.39
N GLU A 453 30.71 15.36 6.80
CA GLU A 453 31.15 14.67 8.01
C GLU A 453 32.45 13.92 7.66
N PRO A 454 33.62 14.40 8.10
CA PRO A 454 34.82 13.63 7.86
C PRO A 454 34.66 12.33 8.65
N LEU A 455 35.06 11.21 8.06
CA LEU A 455 35.26 9.92 8.74
C LEU A 455 36.30 10.08 9.88
N LYS A 456 35.99 10.85 10.93
CA LYS A 456 36.93 11.22 11.99
C LYS A 456 37.30 10.04 12.89
N PHE A 457 36.79 8.83 12.62
CA PHE A 457 37.03 7.66 13.46
C PHE A 457 37.15 6.29 12.76
N PHE A 458 37.39 6.22 11.44
CA PHE A 458 37.31 4.93 10.75
C PHE A 458 38.40 4.77 9.68
N THR A 459 39.63 4.49 10.10
CA THR A 459 40.71 4.05 9.19
C THR A 459 40.39 2.68 8.57
N ARG A 460 41.03 2.32 7.45
CA ARG A 460 40.96 0.96 6.87
C ARG A 460 41.25 -0.13 7.92
N GLU A 461 42.14 0.16 8.87
CA GLU A 461 42.46 -0.71 10.01
C GLU A 461 41.29 -0.85 10.99
N PHE A 462 40.51 0.22 11.20
CA PHE A 462 39.31 0.19 12.03
C PHE A 462 38.21 -0.64 11.38
N TYR A 463 37.96 -0.46 10.08
CA TYR A 463 37.04 -1.33 9.31
C TYR A 463 37.49 -2.78 9.34
N THR A 464 38.80 -3.05 9.21
CA THR A 464 39.36 -4.41 9.30
C THR A 464 39.17 -5.01 10.69
N LYS A 465 39.41 -4.23 11.76
CA LYS A 465 39.18 -4.66 13.16
C LYS A 465 37.70 -4.87 13.47
N ILE A 466 36.81 -4.00 12.98
CA ILE A 466 35.35 -4.16 13.13
C ILE A 466 34.89 -5.38 12.36
N PHE A 467 35.30 -5.53 11.10
CA PHE A 467 34.96 -6.67 10.27
C PHE A 467 35.43 -7.96 10.92
N TYR A 468 36.67 -8.00 11.44
CA TYR A 468 37.20 -9.16 12.17
C TYR A 468 36.39 -9.45 13.44
N LYS A 469 36.08 -8.44 14.26
CA LYS A 469 35.24 -8.58 15.47
C LYS A 469 33.80 -9.01 15.13
N MET A 470 33.23 -8.55 14.03
CA MET A 470 31.88 -8.90 13.59
C MET A 470 31.85 -10.33 13.02
N LEU A 471 32.85 -10.71 12.22
CA LEU A 471 32.95 -12.05 11.63
C LEU A 471 33.09 -13.13 12.71
N HIS A 472 33.88 -12.87 13.75
CA HIS A 472 34.05 -13.80 14.88
C HIS A 472 32.97 -13.67 15.96
N GLY A 473 32.42 -12.46 16.14
CA GLY A 473 31.43 -12.14 17.17
C GLY A 473 29.99 -12.48 16.81
N ALA A 474 29.61 -12.43 15.52
CA ALA A 474 28.24 -12.68 15.06
C ALA A 474 27.74 -14.08 15.46
N LYS A 475 28.58 -15.11 15.28
CA LYS A 475 28.27 -16.49 15.68
C LYS A 475 28.12 -16.64 17.20
N GLY A 476 28.91 -15.89 17.99
CA GLY A 476 28.80 -15.88 19.45
C GLY A 476 27.50 -15.23 19.90
N LYS A 477 27.19 -14.05 19.36
CA LYS A 477 25.94 -13.32 19.63
C LYS A 477 24.71 -14.11 19.24
N LEU A 478 24.72 -14.76 18.07
CA LEU A 478 23.61 -15.61 17.62
C LEU A 478 23.40 -16.83 18.55
N ARG A 479 24.48 -17.47 19.01
CA ARG A 479 24.39 -18.57 19.99
C ARG A 479 23.83 -18.08 21.33
N GLN A 480 24.28 -16.92 21.81
CA GLN A 480 23.75 -16.32 23.03
C GLN A 480 22.27 -15.93 22.88
N LEU A 481 21.90 -15.40 21.71
CA LEU A 481 20.52 -15.08 21.37
C LEU A 481 19.63 -16.33 21.45
N HIS A 482 20.01 -17.41 20.76
CA HIS A 482 19.26 -18.66 20.87
C HIS A 482 19.17 -19.17 22.30
N LYS A 483 20.26 -19.08 23.08
CA LYS A 483 20.23 -19.52 24.48
C LYS A 483 19.25 -18.68 25.32
N ASN A 484 19.24 -17.37 25.15
CA ASN A 484 18.41 -16.45 25.94
C ASN A 484 16.92 -16.51 25.55
N TYR A 485 16.62 -16.81 24.28
CA TYR A 485 15.25 -16.78 23.75
C TYR A 485 14.66 -18.17 23.49
N LYS A 486 15.38 -19.24 23.82
CA LYS A 486 14.85 -20.62 23.74
C LYS A 486 13.73 -20.79 24.77
N GLY A 487 12.50 -20.97 24.30
CA GLY A 487 11.33 -21.09 25.17
C GLY A 487 10.83 -19.77 25.74
N TYR A 488 11.26 -18.63 25.17
CA TYR A 488 10.74 -17.33 25.54
C TYR A 488 9.23 -17.28 25.29
N SER A 489 8.45 -16.98 26.32
CA SER A 489 7.00 -16.80 26.23
C SER A 489 6.57 -15.65 27.15
N VAL A 490 5.57 -14.90 26.70
CA VAL A 490 4.88 -13.92 27.55
C VAL A 490 3.61 -14.61 28.02
N SER A 491 3.56 -14.98 29.30
CA SER A 491 2.36 -15.61 29.86
C SER A 491 1.24 -14.58 29.95
N SER A 492 0.10 -14.84 29.30
CA SER A 492 -1.09 -13.99 29.41
C SER A 492 -1.93 -14.27 30.65
N ASP A 493 -1.68 -15.38 31.33
CA ASP A 493 -2.61 -15.96 32.32
C ASP A 493 -2.35 -15.44 33.74
N ILE A 494 -1.45 -14.45 33.89
CA ILE A 494 -0.97 -13.94 35.18
C ILE A 494 -1.60 -12.58 35.52
N PHE A 495 -2.26 -11.92 34.55
CA PHE A 495 -2.75 -10.55 34.72
C PHE A 495 -4.24 -10.51 35.06
N ASN A 496 -4.60 -9.62 35.99
CA ASN A 496 -5.96 -9.54 36.52
C ASN A 496 -6.90 -8.71 35.62
N ASP A 497 -6.33 -7.82 34.80
CA ASP A 497 -7.08 -6.98 33.86
C ASP A 497 -6.30 -6.70 32.55
N SER A 498 -7.02 -6.15 31.57
CA SER A 498 -6.47 -5.84 30.25
C SER A 498 -5.45 -4.70 30.26
N GLN A 499 -5.50 -3.79 31.24
CA GLN A 499 -4.56 -2.67 31.35
C GLN A 499 -3.19 -3.14 31.86
N GLU A 500 -3.18 -4.03 32.85
CA GLU A 500 -1.98 -4.67 33.38
C GLU A 500 -1.29 -5.51 32.31
N LEU A 501 -2.07 -6.30 31.57
CA LEU A 501 -1.58 -7.06 30.41
C LEU A 501 -1.00 -6.13 29.33
N PHE A 502 -1.71 -5.05 28.97
CA PHE A 502 -1.23 -4.10 27.98
C PHE A 502 0.06 -3.40 28.43
N GLY A 503 0.13 -2.94 29.69
CA GLY A 503 1.33 -2.33 30.27
C GLY A 503 2.53 -3.29 30.25
N ASN A 504 2.30 -4.56 30.58
CA ASN A 504 3.33 -5.59 30.49
C ASN A 504 3.83 -5.78 29.06
N LEU A 505 2.91 -5.95 28.10
CA LEU A 505 3.25 -6.14 26.68
C LEU A 505 4.07 -4.96 26.12
N ILE A 506 3.68 -3.72 26.43
CA ILE A 506 4.41 -2.52 26.02
C ILE A 506 5.82 -2.48 26.63
N SER A 507 5.98 -2.80 27.92
CA SER A 507 7.30 -2.84 28.57
C SER A 507 8.24 -3.88 27.92
N ARG A 508 7.66 -4.99 27.48
CA ARG A 508 8.35 -6.14 26.90
C ARG A 508 8.69 -5.97 25.41
N CYS A 509 8.08 -5.00 24.72
CA CYS A 509 8.48 -4.63 23.36
C CYS A 509 10.00 -4.34 23.24
N SER A 510 10.62 -3.82 24.30
CA SER A 510 12.06 -3.56 24.34
C SER A 510 12.95 -4.81 24.21
N ASP A 511 12.42 -6.01 24.55
CA ASP A 511 13.13 -7.28 24.45
C ASP A 511 13.51 -7.61 22.99
N MET A 512 12.75 -7.08 22.00
CA MET A 512 13.02 -7.28 20.57
C MET A 512 14.28 -6.55 20.05
N SER A 513 14.84 -5.62 20.83
CA SER A 513 16.05 -4.87 20.46
C SER A 513 17.27 -5.76 20.26
N THR A 514 17.43 -6.79 21.10
CA THR A 514 18.60 -7.69 21.07
C THR A 514 18.58 -8.68 19.89
N PRO A 515 17.45 -9.38 19.60
CA PRO A 515 17.30 -10.15 18.37
C PRO A 515 17.55 -9.29 17.11
N MET A 516 16.99 -8.08 17.07
CA MET A 516 17.12 -7.19 15.92
C MET A 516 18.56 -6.71 15.73
N GLY A 517 19.23 -6.26 16.79
CA GLY A 517 20.65 -5.88 16.71
C GLY A 517 21.55 -7.04 16.27
N THR A 518 21.23 -8.27 16.69
CA THR A 518 21.95 -9.47 16.23
C THR A 518 21.69 -9.77 14.75
N HIS A 519 20.45 -9.61 14.29
CA HIS A 519 20.08 -9.77 12.89
C HIS A 519 20.82 -8.79 11.99
N ILE A 520 20.88 -7.50 12.36
CA ILE A 520 21.61 -6.49 11.59
C ILE A 520 23.09 -6.85 11.47
N ILE A 521 23.75 -7.23 12.57
CA ILE A 521 25.16 -7.65 12.53
C ILE A 521 25.36 -8.84 11.58
N CYS A 522 24.46 -9.83 11.60
CA CYS A 522 24.55 -10.97 10.69
C CYS A 522 24.33 -10.55 9.22
N SER A 523 23.38 -9.64 8.97
CA SER A 523 23.11 -9.07 7.65
C SER A 523 24.28 -8.26 7.10
N GLU A 524 24.92 -7.43 7.93
CA GLU A 524 26.11 -6.65 7.56
C GLU A 524 27.29 -7.56 7.21
N VAL A 525 27.59 -8.56 8.05
CA VAL A 525 28.66 -9.53 7.77
C VAL A 525 28.40 -10.28 6.46
N SER A 526 27.16 -10.73 6.25
CA SER A 526 26.76 -11.41 5.02
C SER A 526 26.91 -10.51 3.79
N ASN A 527 26.46 -9.26 3.87
CA ASN A 527 26.55 -8.31 2.76
C ASN A 527 28.01 -7.98 2.42
N CYS A 528 28.85 -7.71 3.42
CA CYS A 528 30.27 -7.43 3.19
C CYS A 528 30.99 -8.61 2.50
N LEU A 529 30.74 -9.85 2.96
CA LEU A 529 31.33 -11.04 2.33
C LEU A 529 30.78 -11.30 0.92
N ASN A 530 29.48 -11.05 0.70
CA ASN A 530 28.88 -11.10 -0.64
C ASN A 530 29.58 -10.12 -1.60
N LEU A 531 29.84 -8.88 -1.15
CA LEU A 531 30.56 -7.89 -1.95
C LEU A 531 32.00 -8.31 -2.24
N VAL A 532 32.68 -9.00 -1.32
CA VAL A 532 34.02 -9.55 -1.57
C VAL A 532 33.98 -10.57 -2.71
N ILE A 533 33.03 -11.51 -2.69
CA ILE A 533 32.88 -12.51 -3.77
C ILE A 533 32.52 -11.82 -5.09
N PHE A 534 31.59 -10.87 -5.07
CA PHE A 534 31.19 -10.11 -6.26
C PHE A 534 32.39 -9.35 -6.85
N ASN A 535 33.20 -8.70 -6.02
CA ASN A 535 34.38 -7.95 -6.47
C ASN A 535 35.46 -8.85 -7.07
N VAL A 536 35.62 -10.08 -6.59
CA VAL A 536 36.55 -11.05 -7.22
C VAL A 536 36.07 -11.41 -8.63
N LEU A 537 34.76 -11.63 -8.82
CA LEU A 537 34.20 -11.94 -10.13
C LEU A 537 34.23 -10.74 -11.07
N HIS A 538 33.84 -9.56 -10.59
CA HIS A 538 33.90 -8.32 -11.35
C HIS A 538 35.32 -8.02 -11.83
N LYS A 539 36.34 -8.09 -10.95
CA LYS A 539 37.73 -7.88 -11.34
C LYS A 539 38.25 -8.94 -12.31
N ALA A 540 37.72 -10.15 -12.25
CA ALA A 540 38.05 -11.21 -13.20
C ALA A 540 37.46 -10.90 -14.58
N ALA A 541 36.20 -10.48 -14.64
CA ALA A 541 35.50 -10.16 -15.90
C ALA A 541 35.94 -8.82 -16.53
N GLY A 542 36.46 -7.88 -15.73
CA GLY A 542 36.87 -6.54 -16.17
C GLY A 542 35.72 -5.52 -16.21
N GLU A 543 34.47 -5.99 -16.27
CA GLU A 543 33.26 -5.18 -16.27
C GLU A 543 32.11 -5.89 -15.53
N ILE A 544 31.03 -5.17 -15.22
CA ILE A 544 29.83 -5.74 -14.59
C ILE A 544 28.82 -6.10 -15.69
N ASN A 545 28.68 -7.39 -15.97
CA ASN A 545 27.78 -7.93 -16.99
C ASN A 545 26.92 -9.10 -16.46
N THR A 546 26.06 -9.66 -17.31
CA THR A 546 25.12 -10.74 -16.93
C THR A 546 25.84 -12.02 -16.48
N GLU A 547 27.06 -12.27 -16.94
CA GLU A 547 27.85 -13.42 -16.55
C GLU A 547 28.35 -13.30 -15.11
N VAL A 548 28.82 -12.12 -14.71
CA VAL A 548 29.20 -11.83 -13.31
C VAL A 548 28.03 -12.09 -12.37
N TYR A 549 26.81 -11.66 -12.73
CA TYR A 549 25.61 -11.92 -11.92
C TYR A 549 25.23 -13.41 -11.89
N SER A 550 25.33 -14.11 -13.03
CA SER A 550 25.07 -15.55 -13.15
C SER A 550 26.00 -16.36 -12.23
N ASP A 551 27.31 -16.10 -12.34
CA ASP A 551 28.35 -16.77 -11.57
C ASP A 551 28.23 -16.46 -10.07
N PHE A 552 27.97 -15.20 -9.73
CA PHE A 552 27.73 -14.78 -8.35
C PHE A 552 26.55 -15.52 -7.73
N SER A 553 25.42 -15.61 -8.46
CA SER A 553 24.25 -16.36 -8.03
C SER A 553 24.55 -17.86 -7.85
N GLN A 554 25.27 -18.47 -8.80
CA GLN A 554 25.67 -19.88 -8.74
C GLN A 554 26.51 -20.19 -7.49
N LEU A 555 27.47 -19.31 -7.14
CA LEU A 555 28.33 -19.47 -5.97
C LEU A 555 27.55 -19.39 -4.64
N LEU A 556 26.54 -18.53 -4.53
CA LEU A 556 25.76 -18.36 -3.30
C LEU A 556 24.65 -19.41 -3.12
N THR A 557 24.04 -19.88 -4.22
CA THR A 557 22.90 -20.80 -4.20
C THR A 557 23.24 -22.20 -3.68
N THR A 558 24.51 -22.62 -3.73
CA THR A 558 24.94 -23.96 -3.27
C THR A 558 25.02 -24.13 -1.74
N SER A 559 24.54 -23.16 -0.95
CA SER A 559 24.55 -23.20 0.52
C SER A 559 23.38 -24.04 1.09
N ARG A 560 23.61 -25.33 1.33
CA ARG A 560 22.55 -26.29 1.73
C ARG A 560 22.04 -26.18 3.15
N GLU A 561 22.74 -25.46 4.03
CA GLU A 561 22.38 -25.41 5.45
C GLU A 561 21.65 -24.11 5.86
N VAL A 562 21.13 -23.36 4.88
CA VAL A 562 20.39 -22.14 5.15
C VAL A 562 18.99 -22.49 5.64
N GLU A 563 18.65 -22.12 6.88
CA GLU A 563 17.41 -22.55 7.55
C GLU A 563 16.11 -22.12 6.83
N SER A 564 16.08 -20.93 6.22
CA SER A 564 14.96 -20.48 5.38
C SER A 564 14.82 -21.32 4.10
N ALA A 565 15.92 -21.87 3.58
CA ALA A 565 15.93 -22.81 2.46
C ALA A 565 15.62 -24.26 2.90
N ASP A 566 15.73 -24.57 4.20
CA ASP A 566 15.33 -25.85 4.77
C ASP A 566 13.80 -25.96 4.89
N VAL A 567 13.04 -24.87 5.02
CA VAL A 567 11.57 -24.95 5.17
C VAL A 567 10.89 -25.63 3.96
N PRO A 568 11.12 -25.20 2.70
CA PRO A 568 10.58 -25.91 1.54
C PRO A 568 11.07 -27.36 1.46
N ALA A 569 12.36 -27.60 1.71
CA ALA A 569 12.92 -28.95 1.67
C ALA A 569 12.36 -29.86 2.78
N ALA A 570 12.11 -29.31 3.98
CA ALA A 570 11.52 -30.01 5.12
C ALA A 570 10.04 -30.31 4.87
N MET A 571 9.29 -29.38 4.25
CA MET A 571 7.93 -29.62 3.79
C MET A 571 7.88 -30.71 2.72
N GLU A 572 8.78 -30.68 1.73
CA GLU A 572 8.85 -31.73 0.70
C GLU A 572 9.21 -33.09 1.32
N ARG A 573 10.14 -33.14 2.29
CA ARG A 573 10.44 -34.38 3.05
C ARG A 573 9.23 -34.88 3.83
N LEU A 574 8.52 -33.99 4.52
CA LEU A 574 7.31 -34.34 5.26
C LEU A 574 6.22 -34.87 4.32
N ALA A 575 5.96 -34.18 3.21
CA ALA A 575 5.04 -34.64 2.18
C ALA A 575 5.45 -36.00 1.58
N TYR A 576 6.75 -36.27 1.44
CA TYR A 576 7.25 -37.58 1.03
C TYR A 576 6.92 -38.69 2.05
N PHE A 577 7.07 -38.43 3.35
CA PHE A 577 6.69 -39.42 4.37
C PHE A 577 5.17 -39.64 4.41
N ILE A 578 4.38 -38.59 4.18
CA ILE A 578 2.92 -38.72 4.01
C ILE A 578 2.60 -39.60 2.80
N PHE A 579 3.25 -39.37 1.66
CA PHE A 579 3.11 -40.16 0.44
C PHE A 579 3.44 -41.65 0.62
N LYS A 580 4.43 -41.97 1.46
CA LYS A 580 4.80 -43.36 1.76
C LYS A 580 3.73 -44.14 2.51
N GLU A 581 2.94 -43.46 3.32
CA GLU A 581 1.96 -44.08 4.21
C GLU A 581 0.53 -43.96 3.68
N ARG A 582 0.28 -42.99 2.80
CA ARG A 582 -1.02 -42.74 2.15
C ARG A 582 -0.82 -42.32 0.71
N THR A 583 -1.72 -42.74 -0.17
CA THR A 583 -1.69 -42.28 -1.56
C THR A 583 -1.92 -40.75 -1.60
N PRO A 584 -1.33 -40.03 -2.59
CA PRO A 584 -1.54 -38.59 -2.74
C PRO A 584 -3.02 -38.22 -2.81
N GLU A 585 -3.79 -38.98 -3.57
CA GLU A 585 -5.24 -38.81 -3.76
C GLU A 585 -6.00 -38.97 -2.42
N ASP A 586 -5.66 -39.99 -1.62
CA ASP A 586 -6.32 -40.23 -0.35
C ASP A 586 -6.06 -39.11 0.67
N PHE A 587 -4.83 -38.59 0.73
CA PHE A 587 -4.49 -37.50 1.64
C PHE A 587 -5.05 -36.15 1.16
N LYS A 588 -5.04 -35.91 -0.15
CA LYS A 588 -5.56 -34.68 -0.77
C LYS A 588 -7.09 -34.57 -0.65
N ASN A 589 -7.80 -35.69 -0.75
CA ASN A 589 -9.26 -35.74 -0.65
C ASN A 589 -9.77 -35.79 0.80
N MET A 590 -8.90 -36.03 1.77
CA MET A 590 -9.27 -36.01 3.19
C MET A 590 -9.69 -34.59 3.60
N LYS A 591 -10.72 -34.47 4.45
CA LYS A 591 -11.06 -33.18 5.04
C LYS A 591 -9.86 -32.67 5.84
N THR A 592 -9.51 -31.39 5.70
CA THR A 592 -8.30 -30.82 6.31
C THR A 592 -8.23 -31.06 7.82
N GLN A 593 -9.36 -31.02 8.53
CA GLN A 593 -9.44 -31.30 9.96
C GLN A 593 -9.16 -32.77 10.30
N GLU A 594 -9.59 -33.71 9.46
CA GLU A 594 -9.31 -35.13 9.63
C GLU A 594 -7.84 -35.43 9.36
N ALA A 595 -7.26 -34.80 8.32
CA ALA A 595 -5.84 -34.90 8.01
C ALA A 595 -4.95 -34.34 9.11
N LEU A 596 -5.37 -33.22 9.71
CA LEU A 596 -4.72 -32.65 10.88
C LEU A 596 -4.75 -33.63 12.06
N ARG A 597 -5.94 -34.12 12.43
CA ARG A 597 -6.07 -35.09 13.54
C ARG A 597 -5.21 -36.32 13.32
N TRP A 598 -5.16 -36.84 12.10
CA TRP A 598 -4.32 -37.98 11.77
C TRP A 598 -2.83 -37.64 11.97
N LEU A 599 -2.34 -36.51 11.44
CA LEU A 599 -0.94 -36.11 11.61
C LEU A 599 -0.56 -35.84 13.08
N GLU A 600 -1.48 -35.30 13.88
CA GLU A 600 -1.26 -35.01 15.29
C GLU A 600 -1.24 -36.27 16.16
N THR A 601 -2.14 -37.22 15.91
CA THR A 601 -2.39 -38.37 16.81
C THR A 601 -1.76 -39.67 16.34
N SER A 602 -1.41 -39.79 15.05
CA SER A 602 -0.82 -41.00 14.49
C SER A 602 0.58 -41.27 15.06
N SER A 603 0.84 -42.54 15.38
CA SER A 603 2.19 -43.06 15.69
C SER A 603 3.00 -43.39 14.44
N SER A 604 2.54 -42.96 13.26
CA SER A 604 3.23 -43.19 12.01
C SER A 604 4.42 -42.26 11.82
N THR A 605 5.35 -42.62 10.92
CA THR A 605 6.54 -41.80 10.65
C THR A 605 6.13 -40.43 10.09
N ALA A 606 5.06 -40.34 9.30
CA ALA A 606 4.51 -39.06 8.84
C ALA A 606 4.00 -38.19 10.00
N GLY A 607 3.29 -38.79 10.97
CA GLY A 607 2.82 -38.09 12.17
C GLY A 607 3.97 -37.61 13.07
N GLU A 608 4.99 -38.44 13.28
CA GLU A 608 6.21 -38.05 14.00
C GLU A 608 6.93 -36.90 13.30
N LYS A 609 7.12 -36.99 11.99
CA LYS A 609 7.79 -35.94 11.20
C LYS A 609 6.99 -34.65 11.15
N TYR A 610 5.66 -34.71 11.20
CA TYR A 610 4.80 -33.55 11.32
C TYR A 610 4.99 -32.84 12.67
N ARG A 611 5.02 -33.59 13.78
CA ARG A 611 5.27 -33.03 15.11
C ARG A 611 6.69 -32.47 15.23
N ASP A 612 7.70 -33.16 14.70
CA ASP A 612 9.07 -32.65 14.59
C ASP A 612 9.11 -31.32 13.80
N PHE A 613 8.37 -31.26 12.70
CA PHE A 613 8.28 -30.06 11.87
C PHE A 613 7.62 -28.92 12.63
N LEU A 614 6.51 -29.14 13.34
CA LEU A 614 5.87 -28.11 14.15
C LEU A 614 6.75 -27.65 15.31
N MET A 615 7.46 -28.56 16.00
CA MET A 615 8.40 -28.16 17.04
C MET A 615 9.52 -27.26 16.49
N LYS A 616 10.00 -27.53 15.28
CA LYS A 616 11.11 -26.78 14.67
C LYS A 616 10.66 -25.51 13.93
N HIS A 617 9.52 -25.55 13.26
CA HIS A 617 9.07 -24.54 12.30
C HIS A 617 7.65 -24.03 12.54
N GLY A 618 6.93 -24.51 13.55
CA GLY A 618 5.54 -24.13 13.84
C GLY A 618 5.36 -22.63 14.12
N HIS A 619 6.38 -21.97 14.64
CA HIS A 619 6.39 -20.52 14.89
C HIS A 619 6.39 -19.65 13.61
N ARG A 620 6.56 -20.25 12.43
CA ARG A 620 6.61 -19.58 11.11
C ARG A 620 5.24 -19.48 10.44
N CYS A 621 5.14 -18.62 9.42
CA CYS A 621 3.96 -18.43 8.59
C CYS A 621 4.26 -17.63 7.31
N LEU A 622 3.25 -17.42 6.47
CA LEU A 622 3.34 -16.39 5.43
C LEU A 622 3.26 -15.01 6.09
N ARG A 623 4.10 -14.05 5.67
CA ARG A 623 4.20 -12.70 6.25
C ARG A 623 4.66 -12.69 7.72
N GLU A 624 5.70 -13.44 8.03
CA GLU A 624 6.20 -13.67 9.41
C GLU A 624 6.48 -12.40 10.23
N MET A 625 6.78 -11.27 9.59
CA MET A 625 7.01 -9.99 10.26
C MET A 625 5.77 -9.12 10.44
N ASP A 626 4.66 -9.47 9.79
CA ASP A 626 3.37 -8.88 10.15
C ASP A 626 2.79 -9.70 11.29
N ILE A 627 2.75 -9.07 12.46
CA ILE A 627 2.35 -9.69 13.73
C ILE A 627 0.89 -10.13 13.77
N HIS A 628 0.07 -9.65 12.83
CA HIS A 628 -1.30 -10.12 12.64
C HIS A 628 -1.36 -11.51 11.95
N SER A 629 -0.23 -12.02 11.44
CA SER A 629 -0.19 -13.30 10.72
C SER A 629 -0.21 -14.49 11.68
N PHE A 630 -1.09 -15.45 11.41
CA PHE A 630 -1.19 -16.70 12.17
C PHE A 630 -0.05 -17.65 11.81
N THR A 631 0.60 -18.22 12.83
CA THR A 631 1.67 -19.22 12.66
C THR A 631 1.11 -20.59 12.31
N TRP A 632 1.94 -21.51 11.83
CA TRP A 632 1.53 -22.90 11.62
C TRP A 632 1.23 -23.64 12.93
N GLU A 633 1.73 -23.15 14.07
CA GLU A 633 1.36 -23.64 15.39
C GLU A 633 -0.03 -23.13 15.83
N THR A 634 -0.36 -21.86 15.57
CA THR A 634 -1.68 -21.29 15.92
C THR A 634 -2.78 -21.69 14.94
N ASP A 635 -2.46 -21.78 13.64
CA ASP A 635 -3.36 -22.26 12.58
C ASP A 635 -2.71 -23.40 11.78
N PRO A 636 -2.68 -24.62 12.35
CA PRO A 636 -2.08 -25.78 11.70
C PRO A 636 -2.84 -26.24 10.45
N LEU A 637 -4.11 -25.83 10.27
CA LEU A 637 -4.90 -26.16 9.08
C LEU A 637 -4.29 -25.54 7.82
N SER A 638 -3.70 -24.35 7.92
CA SER A 638 -2.99 -23.71 6.80
C SER A 638 -1.80 -24.55 6.31
N LEU A 639 -1.04 -25.15 7.23
CA LEU A 639 0.07 -26.05 6.92
C LEU A 639 -0.43 -27.35 6.28
N VAL A 640 -1.51 -27.93 6.80
CA VAL A 640 -2.08 -29.17 6.23
C VAL A 640 -2.56 -28.94 4.80
N LYS A 641 -3.21 -27.81 4.51
CA LYS A 641 -3.61 -27.46 3.13
C LYS A 641 -2.41 -27.34 2.19
N LEU A 642 -1.29 -26.78 2.66
CA LEU A 642 -0.05 -26.72 1.89
C LEU A 642 0.49 -28.12 1.60
N LEU A 643 0.53 -29.00 2.61
CA LEU A 643 0.98 -30.39 2.44
C LEU A 643 0.06 -31.19 1.50
N GLN A 644 -1.25 -31.00 1.57
CA GLN A 644 -2.23 -31.63 0.66
C GLN A 644 -2.01 -31.24 -0.81
N ASN A 645 -1.57 -30.00 -1.05
CA ASN A 645 -1.19 -29.56 -2.40
C ASN A 645 0.19 -30.12 -2.81
N LEU A 646 1.13 -30.22 -1.87
CA LEU A 646 2.51 -30.61 -2.13
C LEU A 646 2.66 -32.12 -2.41
N VAL A 647 1.91 -32.97 -1.70
CA VAL A 647 2.08 -34.45 -1.74
C VAL A 647 2.01 -35.04 -3.15
N GLY A 648 1.21 -34.46 -4.04
CA GLY A 648 1.07 -34.92 -5.43
C GLY A 648 2.23 -34.52 -6.36
N THR A 649 3.19 -33.74 -5.87
CA THR A 649 4.32 -33.21 -6.67
C THR A 649 5.69 -33.77 -6.26
N VAL A 650 5.75 -34.55 -5.18
CA VAL A 650 7.02 -35.03 -4.62
C VAL A 650 7.45 -36.34 -5.29
N THR A 651 8.69 -36.39 -5.79
CA THR A 651 9.30 -37.59 -6.39
C THR A 651 10.47 -38.10 -5.55
N LYS A 652 10.77 -39.40 -5.68
CA LYS A 652 11.82 -40.11 -4.91
C LYS A 652 13.24 -39.58 -5.17
N ASP A 653 13.49 -38.96 -6.32
CA ASP A 653 14.83 -38.60 -6.82
C ASP A 653 15.39 -37.26 -6.30
N LYS A 654 14.65 -36.50 -5.48
CA LYS A 654 15.08 -35.15 -5.04
C LYS A 654 15.93 -35.11 -3.77
N PHE A 655 16.12 -36.22 -3.07
CA PHE A 655 16.75 -36.21 -1.74
C PHE A 655 18.07 -36.98 -1.70
N GLU A 656 19.11 -36.37 -2.26
CA GLU A 656 20.51 -36.45 -1.78
C GLU A 656 21.43 -35.77 -2.79
N LYS A 657 21.42 -34.44 -2.85
CA LYS A 657 22.12 -33.78 -3.93
C LYS A 657 23.65 -33.74 -3.79
N LYS A 658 24.42 -34.55 -3.03
CA LYS A 658 25.91 -34.48 -2.72
C LYS A 658 26.67 -33.13 -2.91
N PRO A 659 27.44 -32.61 -1.93
CA PRO A 659 28.14 -31.32 -2.08
C PRO A 659 28.86 -31.26 -3.44
N GLU A 660 28.54 -30.27 -4.28
CA GLU A 660 29.30 -30.07 -5.51
C GLU A 660 30.74 -29.77 -5.11
N ASP A 661 31.68 -30.53 -5.68
CA ASP A 661 33.10 -30.32 -5.46
C ASP A 661 33.46 -28.87 -5.80
N PHE A 662 34.22 -28.22 -4.92
CA PHE A 662 34.63 -26.83 -5.09
C PHE A 662 35.35 -26.63 -6.43
N GLU A 663 36.14 -27.61 -6.86
CA GLU A 663 36.85 -27.57 -8.15
C GLU A 663 35.89 -27.63 -9.34
N LYS A 664 34.83 -28.44 -9.24
CA LYS A 664 33.77 -28.51 -10.25
C LYS A 664 32.93 -27.24 -10.30
N LEU A 665 32.72 -26.59 -9.14
CA LEU A 665 32.00 -25.33 -9.05
C LEU A 665 32.78 -24.18 -9.69
N ILE A 666 34.08 -24.07 -9.41
CA ILE A 666 34.93 -23.00 -9.97
C ILE A 666 35.16 -23.19 -11.47
N SER A 667 35.34 -24.43 -11.94
CA SER A 667 35.49 -24.72 -13.38
C SER A 667 34.22 -24.48 -14.20
N GLY A 668 33.05 -24.42 -13.57
CA GLY A 668 31.78 -24.10 -14.21
C GLY A 668 31.45 -22.60 -14.25
N LEU A 669 32.33 -21.73 -13.75
CA LEU A 669 32.15 -20.27 -13.81
C LEU A 669 32.48 -19.75 -15.21
N LYS A 670 31.69 -18.77 -15.67
CA LYS A 670 31.87 -18.10 -16.97
C LYS A 670 32.96 -17.04 -16.94
N CYS A 671 33.14 -16.37 -15.79
CA CYS A 671 34.19 -15.36 -15.60
C CYS A 671 35.58 -16.00 -15.69
N PRO A 672 36.59 -15.32 -16.29
CA PRO A 672 37.93 -15.86 -16.41
C PRO A 672 38.68 -15.80 -15.07
N ILE A 673 38.58 -16.88 -14.27
CA ILE A 673 39.14 -16.96 -12.92
C ILE A 673 40.66 -17.25 -12.97
N THR A 674 41.46 -16.28 -12.53
CA THR A 674 42.91 -16.47 -12.32
C THR A 674 43.22 -17.32 -11.08
N TYR A 675 44.46 -17.77 -10.93
CA TYR A 675 44.92 -18.49 -9.73
C TYR A 675 44.68 -17.71 -8.42
N ASN A 676 44.94 -16.39 -8.43
CA ASN A 676 44.71 -15.52 -7.28
C ASN A 676 43.22 -15.38 -6.94
N ASN A 677 42.36 -15.29 -7.97
CA ASN A 677 40.91 -15.26 -7.80
C ASN A 677 40.41 -16.58 -7.18
N LYS A 678 40.92 -17.71 -7.65
CA LYS A 678 40.60 -19.05 -7.11
C LYS A 678 41.00 -19.19 -5.64
N LEU A 679 42.19 -18.70 -5.27
CA LEU A 679 42.65 -18.69 -3.88
C LEU A 679 41.74 -17.83 -2.99
N ALA A 680 41.37 -16.64 -3.46
CA ALA A 680 40.44 -15.76 -2.75
C ALA A 680 39.06 -16.41 -2.58
N LEU A 681 38.49 -17.01 -3.63
CA LEU A 681 37.22 -17.73 -3.55
C LEU A 681 37.29 -18.92 -2.58
N ARG A 682 38.39 -19.67 -2.57
CA ARG A 682 38.58 -20.81 -1.65
C ARG A 682 38.60 -20.37 -0.18
N MET A 683 39.10 -19.18 0.09
CA MET A 683 39.16 -18.62 1.45
C MET A 683 37.84 -17.98 1.88
N PHE A 684 37.23 -17.15 1.02
CA PHE A 684 36.08 -16.33 1.40
C PHE A 684 34.72 -16.97 1.14
N LEU A 685 34.58 -17.85 0.14
CA LEU A 685 33.28 -18.45 -0.20
C LEU A 685 32.69 -19.27 0.96
N PRO A 686 33.45 -20.09 1.70
CA PRO A 686 32.91 -20.81 2.87
C PRO A 686 32.43 -19.84 3.97
N MET A 687 33.17 -18.75 4.21
CA MET A 687 32.80 -17.73 5.19
C MET A 687 31.53 -17.00 4.77
N CYS A 688 31.44 -16.63 3.49
CA CYS A 688 30.28 -15.98 2.88
C CYS A 688 29.02 -16.84 3.03
N ARG A 689 29.08 -18.13 2.65
CA ARG A 689 27.97 -19.08 2.81
C ARG A 689 27.55 -19.23 4.28
N LYS A 690 28.51 -19.31 5.21
CA LYS A 690 28.22 -19.37 6.65
C LYS A 690 27.58 -18.07 7.16
N ALA A 691 27.99 -16.92 6.66
CA ALA A 691 27.41 -15.64 7.03
C ALA A 691 25.96 -15.50 6.55
N VAL A 692 25.66 -15.93 5.31
CA VAL A 692 24.29 -16.02 4.79
C VAL A 692 23.45 -16.94 5.69
N GLN A 693 23.98 -18.11 6.06
CA GLN A 693 23.30 -19.02 6.98
C GLN A 693 23.02 -18.38 8.35
N ASN A 694 24.00 -17.72 8.96
CA ASN A 694 23.82 -17.04 10.25
C ASN A 694 22.78 -15.92 10.14
N ARG A 695 22.75 -15.18 9.02
CA ARG A 695 21.74 -14.15 8.72
C ARG A 695 20.35 -14.75 8.68
N GLU A 696 20.15 -15.83 7.96
CA GLU A 696 18.84 -16.50 7.88
C GLU A 696 18.42 -17.11 9.23
N CYS A 697 19.35 -17.69 9.96
CA CYS A 697 19.11 -18.23 11.30
C CYS A 697 18.73 -17.12 12.32
N SER A 698 19.32 -15.93 12.19
CA SER A 698 18.94 -14.78 13.02
C SER A 698 17.51 -14.26 12.75
N LYS A 699 16.94 -14.50 11.55
CA LYS A 699 15.53 -14.20 11.27
C LYS A 699 14.60 -15.08 12.14
N VAL A 700 14.93 -16.36 12.28
CA VAL A 700 14.16 -17.37 13.05
C VAL A 700 14.05 -16.98 14.52
N SER A 701 15.17 -16.61 15.14
CA SER A 701 15.21 -16.16 16.54
C SER A 701 14.26 -14.99 16.82
N ARG A 702 14.07 -14.09 15.85
CA ARG A 702 13.16 -12.94 15.96
C ARG A 702 11.70 -13.38 15.91
N THR A 703 11.37 -14.36 15.08
CA THR A 703 10.02 -14.93 14.98
C THR A 703 9.65 -15.72 16.25
N VAL A 704 10.64 -16.37 16.88
CA VAL A 704 10.51 -17.12 18.15
C VAL A 704 10.26 -16.21 19.35
N CYS A 705 10.69 -14.95 19.32
CA CYS A 705 10.53 -14.03 20.46
C CYS A 705 9.07 -13.69 20.79
N GLY A 706 8.08 -14.00 19.93
CA GLY A 706 6.65 -14.15 20.29
C GLY A 706 5.89 -12.95 20.89
N LEU A 707 6.59 -11.89 21.30
CA LEU A 707 6.12 -10.75 22.08
C LEU A 707 4.87 -10.07 21.52
N PRO A 708 4.74 -9.88 20.19
CA PRO A 708 3.55 -9.25 19.64
C PRO A 708 2.39 -10.21 19.36
N LYS A 709 2.63 -11.53 19.34
CA LYS A 709 1.63 -12.53 18.91
C LYS A 709 0.67 -12.96 20.04
N VAL A 710 1.07 -12.72 21.29
CA VAL A 710 0.22 -12.86 22.49
C VAL A 710 -0.80 -11.71 22.58
N CYS A 711 -0.47 -10.55 22.01
CA CYS A 711 -1.20 -9.29 22.21
C CYS A 711 -2.68 -9.32 21.75
N PRO A 712 -3.04 -9.70 20.50
CA PRO A 712 -4.43 -9.58 20.06
C PRO A 712 -5.34 -10.64 20.68
N ASN A 713 -4.89 -11.89 20.74
CA ASN A 713 -5.71 -13.02 21.19
C ASN A 713 -5.91 -13.03 22.71
N SER A 714 -4.90 -12.62 23.49
CA SER A 714 -5.01 -12.60 24.95
C SER A 714 -5.77 -11.38 25.44
N ILE A 715 -5.54 -10.19 24.87
CA ILE A 715 -6.36 -9.00 25.18
C ILE A 715 -7.81 -9.24 24.76
N ALA A 716 -8.06 -9.87 23.60
CA ALA A 716 -9.41 -10.24 23.19
C ALA A 716 -10.04 -11.34 24.04
N ARG A 717 -9.26 -12.20 24.71
CA ARG A 717 -9.84 -13.18 25.66
C ARG A 717 -10.18 -12.53 27.00
N THR A 718 -9.32 -11.65 27.51
CA THR A 718 -9.53 -10.97 28.80
C THR A 718 -10.61 -9.89 28.71
N ALA A 719 -10.71 -9.15 27.59
CA ALA A 719 -11.72 -8.10 27.41
C ALA A 719 -13.12 -8.64 27.02
N TYR A 720 -13.21 -9.81 26.37
CA TYR A 720 -14.48 -10.31 25.80
C TYR A 720 -15.09 -11.47 26.61
N GLY A 721 -14.66 -11.68 27.86
CA GLY A 721 -15.27 -12.64 28.79
C GLY A 721 -16.67 -12.26 29.29
N HIS A 722 -17.24 -11.13 28.85
CA HIS A 722 -18.58 -10.68 29.21
C HIS A 722 -19.61 -11.19 28.16
N PRO A 723 -20.76 -11.79 28.57
CA PRO A 723 -21.68 -12.52 27.68
C PRO A 723 -22.43 -11.68 26.63
N SER A 724 -22.07 -10.41 26.44
CA SER A 724 -22.80 -9.43 25.64
C SER A 724 -22.18 -9.11 24.27
N PHE A 725 -21.01 -9.67 23.90
CA PHE A 725 -20.28 -9.26 22.69
C PHE A 725 -19.86 -10.44 21.77
N PRO A 726 -19.80 -10.25 20.43
CA PRO A 726 -19.48 -11.32 19.47
C PRO A 726 -17.97 -11.63 19.39
N SER A 727 -17.64 -12.79 18.80
CA SER A 727 -16.33 -13.47 18.84
C SER A 727 -15.10 -12.65 18.35
N PRO A 728 -13.86 -13.07 18.71
CA PRO A 728 -12.59 -12.36 18.47
C PRO A 728 -12.24 -12.06 16.99
N VAL A 729 -12.95 -12.65 16.04
CA VAL A 729 -12.70 -12.49 14.59
C VAL A 729 -13.15 -11.11 14.06
N CYS A 730 -13.88 -10.32 14.86
CA CYS A 730 -14.50 -9.05 14.43
C CYS A 730 -13.71 -7.77 14.77
N LEU A 731 -12.40 -7.83 15.05
CA LEU A 731 -11.57 -6.62 15.14
C LEU A 731 -11.15 -6.15 13.73
N SER A 732 -12.12 -5.76 12.92
CA SER A 732 -11.89 -5.02 11.68
C SER A 732 -12.62 -3.68 11.70
N ARG A 733 -11.84 -2.62 11.51
CA ARG A 733 -12.18 -1.28 10.99
C ARG A 733 -13.02 -0.29 11.79
N THR A 734 -13.86 -0.66 12.75
CA THR A 734 -14.75 0.35 13.40
C THR A 734 -14.79 0.33 14.92
N ASN A 735 -14.33 -0.74 15.56
CA ASN A 735 -14.44 -0.85 17.01
C ASN A 735 -13.21 -0.36 17.78
N THR A 736 -12.03 -0.21 17.19
CA THR A 736 -10.84 0.14 17.98
C THR A 736 -10.97 1.53 18.61
N ILE A 737 -11.44 2.54 17.88
CA ILE A 737 -11.58 3.91 18.41
C ILE A 737 -12.76 4.02 19.39
N ASN A 738 -13.91 3.40 19.09
CA ASN A 738 -15.07 3.40 20.00
C ASN A 738 -14.83 2.58 21.28
N THR A 739 -14.00 1.53 21.25
CA THR A 739 -13.68 0.75 22.46
C THR A 739 -12.71 1.51 23.37
N PHE A 740 -11.82 2.36 22.82
CA PHE A 740 -10.92 3.20 23.62
C PHE A 740 -11.62 4.45 24.19
N GLN A 741 -12.60 5.03 23.50
CA GLN A 741 -13.39 6.15 24.04
C GLN A 741 -14.43 5.73 25.09
N GLN A 742 -14.79 4.45 25.19
CA GLN A 742 -15.65 3.94 26.27
C GLN A 742 -14.88 3.47 27.51
N MET A 743 -13.54 3.43 27.45
CA MET A 743 -12.66 3.04 28.57
C MET A 743 -12.00 4.24 29.29
N ALA A 744 -12.23 5.47 28.82
CA ALA A 744 -11.90 6.71 29.52
C ALA A 744 -13.21 7.42 29.91
#